data_AF-A0A2E7CBR6-F1
#
_entry.id   AF-A0A2E7CBR6-F1
#
_cell.length_a   1.000
_cell.length_b   1.000
_cell.length_c   1.000
_cell.angle_alpha   90.00
_cell.angle_beta   90.00
_cell.angle_gamma   90.00
#
_symmetry.space_group_name_H-M   'P 1'
#
loop_
_entity.id
_entity.type
_entity.pdbx_description
1 polymer ?
#
loop_
_entity_poly.entity_id
_entity_poly.type
_entity_poly.pdbx_seq_one_letter_code
_entity_poly.pdbx_strand_id
1 'polypeptide(L)'
;ADADADGVCDDVDDCVGAFDDCGVCNGPGAIYDCGCSDIAEGACDCDGSVLDALGVCGGSCAADADADGICDDVDECVGEFDDCGVCNGPGAVYDCGCSNIPVGDCDCEGNLPADGYDCDGNCVNDSDGDGVCDEFEVDGCTDAEACNYDEDATEEDGTCEYQELTTLPGAVESPSCGLFFSGYAEGSSNNKFLEIYNPTDSDIELDGFAFPSVSNAPTTPGQYEYWNIFPEGAFVAAGDVYVIAHPSADEVILAEADHFHPYLSNGDDGYALVQGTESAYTILDAIGDWNGDPGQGWDVAGVSQATKDHSLIRKSDVNSGNSGDWSTSAGTNADDSEWIVLSQNDWTGVGYHEFTGSCSAPAPVATIGDCDVFENGPNALWTHVYTLTTASDDNSSSAQSFTINVTSLPVGGANYRIVKTVANGNWNNGPAIALNEGINTKTVPGVAFNRTVKVQFSSGDIEFDTFIVNGADVNTCAVAPVTEAYVYDCDGECINDADGDGVCDELEISGCTDYAACNYDASSTDDNGTCEFVSCAGCIDEGACNYDEDAIIEDGSCTYAEANQDCDGNCLNDENSNGICDEDEVLGCMYEDACNYNPDANMIDMSCDFSCLGVIEDDCPGDLNDDGEVDVSDLLDFFQLWGNICE
;
A
#
# COMPACT_ATOMS: atom_id res chain seq x y z
N ALA A 1 -37.50 -21.30 57.06
CA ALA A 1 -37.01 -19.93 57.29
C ALA A 1 -36.08 -20.09 58.47
N ASP A 2 -34.81 -19.70 58.36
CA ASP A 2 -33.86 -19.74 59.48
C ASP A 2 -34.43 -18.90 60.62
N ALA A 3 -35.02 -19.59 61.60
CA ALA A 3 -35.90 -18.97 62.58
C ALA A 3 -35.11 -18.30 63.72
N ASP A 4 -33.85 -18.70 63.93
CA ASP A 4 -32.95 -18.20 64.97
C ASP A 4 -31.66 -17.55 64.43
N ALA A 5 -31.53 -17.47 63.10
CA ALA A 5 -30.57 -16.65 62.36
C ALA A 5 -29.10 -17.09 62.54
N ASP A 6 -28.84 -18.40 62.50
CA ASP A 6 -27.49 -18.97 62.57
C ASP A 6 -26.89 -19.32 61.19
N GLY A 7 -27.64 -19.13 60.11
CA GLY A 7 -27.19 -19.31 58.74
C GLY A 7 -27.64 -20.62 58.09
N VAL A 8 -28.39 -21.49 58.78
CA VAL A 8 -28.94 -22.73 58.21
C VAL A 8 -30.48 -22.69 58.21
N CYS A 9 -31.08 -22.96 57.05
CA CYS A 9 -32.55 -22.91 56.92
C CYS A 9 -33.20 -24.25 57.27
N ASP A 10 -33.55 -24.46 58.55
CA ASP A 10 -34.47 -25.53 58.97
C ASP A 10 -35.52 -25.08 60.01
N ASP A 11 -36.39 -26.01 60.43
CA ASP A 11 -37.62 -25.74 61.17
C ASP A 11 -37.64 -26.32 62.60
N VAL A 12 -36.62 -27.05 63.06
CA VAL A 12 -36.53 -27.62 64.43
C VAL A 12 -35.09 -28.01 64.76
N ASP A 13 -34.49 -27.39 65.79
CA ASP A 13 -33.32 -27.95 66.47
C ASP A 13 -33.59 -28.19 67.97
N ASP A 14 -33.15 -29.34 68.50
CA ASP A 14 -33.45 -29.82 69.86
C ASP A 14 -32.48 -29.28 70.94
N CYS A 15 -31.53 -28.41 70.56
CA CYS A 15 -30.55 -27.83 71.49
C CYS A 15 -30.00 -26.48 70.99
N VAL A 16 -30.17 -25.42 71.78
CA VAL A 16 -29.70 -24.05 71.44
C VAL A 16 -28.29 -23.78 72.01
N GLY A 17 -27.38 -24.75 71.89
CA GLY A 17 -26.00 -24.67 72.40
C GLY A 17 -25.15 -25.90 72.05
N ALA A 18 -23.89 -25.95 72.49
CA ALA A 18 -23.03 -27.10 72.19
C ALA A 18 -23.35 -28.30 73.10
N PHE A 19 -23.43 -29.49 72.52
CA PHE A 19 -23.40 -30.74 73.27
C PHE A 19 -21.99 -30.96 73.81
N ASP A 20 -21.89 -31.44 75.04
CA ASP A 20 -20.61 -31.96 75.55
C ASP A 20 -20.34 -33.39 75.03
N ASP A 21 -19.14 -33.91 75.28
CA ASP A 21 -18.68 -35.22 74.79
C ASP A 21 -19.49 -36.41 75.33
N CYS A 22 -20.45 -36.18 76.24
CA CYS A 22 -21.41 -37.17 76.74
C CYS A 22 -22.81 -37.04 76.09
N GLY A 23 -23.02 -36.06 75.22
CA GLY A 23 -24.28 -35.85 74.49
C GLY A 23 -25.34 -35.09 75.27
N VAL A 24 -24.96 -34.22 76.23
CA VAL A 24 -25.90 -33.35 76.96
C VAL A 24 -25.75 -31.88 76.56
N CYS A 25 -26.87 -31.24 76.20
CA CYS A 25 -26.92 -29.86 75.71
C CYS A 25 -26.54 -28.84 76.81
N ASN A 26 -25.48 -28.03 76.58
CA ASN A 26 -24.90 -27.06 77.52
C ASN A 26 -24.43 -27.65 78.87
N GLY A 27 -23.81 -28.84 78.82
CA GLY A 27 -23.18 -29.46 79.97
C GLY A 27 -21.91 -28.73 80.48
N PRO A 28 -21.45 -29.00 81.71
CA PRO A 28 -20.42 -28.22 82.40
C PRO A 28 -18.97 -28.48 81.96
N GLY A 29 -18.73 -29.27 80.90
CA GLY A 29 -17.39 -29.55 80.36
C GLY A 29 -16.58 -30.60 81.13
N ALA A 30 -15.44 -30.98 80.53
CA ALA A 30 -14.69 -32.18 80.82
C ALA A 30 -13.72 -32.05 82.02
N ILE A 31 -14.22 -32.12 83.28
CA ILE A 31 -13.35 -32.40 84.45
C ILE A 31 -13.96 -33.41 85.46
N TYR A 32 -15.10 -34.10 85.25
CA TYR A 32 -15.55 -35.15 86.21
C TYR A 32 -16.33 -36.32 85.61
N ASP A 33 -15.71 -37.51 85.65
CA ASP A 33 -16.33 -38.80 85.45
C ASP A 33 -17.33 -39.14 86.59
N CYS A 34 -18.53 -39.56 86.21
CA CYS A 34 -19.28 -40.68 86.79
C CYS A 34 -19.34 -40.83 88.34
N GLY A 35 -19.74 -39.81 89.11
CA GLY A 35 -20.50 -40.03 90.36
C GLY A 35 -19.73 -40.38 91.65
N CYS A 36 -18.55 -39.82 91.89
CA CYS A 36 -17.89 -39.86 93.21
C CYS A 36 -18.14 -38.56 93.99
N SER A 37 -18.45 -38.67 95.30
CA SER A 37 -18.87 -37.51 96.09
C SER A 37 -17.75 -36.71 96.75
N ASP A 38 -16.51 -37.25 96.87
CA ASP A 38 -15.28 -36.55 97.27
C ASP A 38 -14.04 -37.45 97.06
N ILE A 39 -12.97 -36.97 96.40
CA ILE A 39 -11.64 -37.62 96.32
C ILE A 39 -10.76 -37.11 97.47
N ALA A 40 -10.02 -38.01 98.13
CA ALA A 40 -9.12 -37.64 99.23
C ALA A 40 -7.95 -36.77 98.73
N GLU A 41 -7.50 -35.80 99.54
CA GLU A 41 -6.44 -34.85 99.17
C GLU A 41 -5.16 -35.57 98.74
N GLY A 42 -4.78 -35.40 97.46
CA GLY A 42 -3.60 -36.02 96.83
C GLY A 42 -3.88 -37.28 95.99
N ALA A 43 -5.10 -37.80 95.99
CA ALA A 43 -5.51 -38.87 95.07
C ALA A 43 -6.07 -38.30 93.76
N CYS A 44 -5.96 -39.08 92.69
CA CYS A 44 -6.37 -38.70 91.34
C CYS A 44 -7.56 -39.53 90.80
N ASP A 45 -7.99 -40.57 91.52
CA ASP A 45 -9.21 -41.35 91.24
C ASP A 45 -9.97 -41.73 92.52
N CYS A 46 -11.13 -42.38 92.37
CA CYS A 46 -11.99 -42.78 93.48
C CYS A 46 -11.49 -44.01 94.26
N ASP A 47 -10.49 -44.73 93.74
CA ASP A 47 -9.88 -45.90 94.39
C ASP A 47 -8.66 -45.52 95.25
N GLY A 48 -8.26 -44.25 95.22
CA GLY A 48 -7.20 -43.69 96.06
C GLY A 48 -5.82 -43.77 95.43
N SER A 49 -5.74 -43.93 94.10
CA SER A 49 -4.50 -43.88 93.34
C SER A 49 -3.91 -42.46 93.33
N VAL A 50 -2.59 -42.35 93.17
CA VAL A 50 -1.88 -41.07 93.03
C VAL A 50 -1.29 -40.95 91.62
N LEU A 51 -1.03 -39.71 91.17
CA LEU A 51 -0.35 -39.47 89.90
C LEU A 51 1.09 -39.96 89.99
N ASP A 52 1.55 -40.63 88.93
CA ASP A 52 2.96 -40.96 88.75
C ASP A 52 3.74 -39.79 88.11
N ALA A 53 5.04 -39.97 87.82
CA ALA A 53 5.88 -38.89 87.30
C ALA A 53 5.42 -38.30 85.96
N LEU A 54 4.60 -39.03 85.19
CA LEU A 54 4.02 -38.59 83.91
C LEU A 54 2.63 -37.96 84.04
N GLY A 55 2.12 -37.83 85.26
CA GLY A 55 0.77 -37.33 85.48
C GLY A 55 -0.32 -38.35 85.14
N VAL A 56 0.00 -39.65 85.10
CA VAL A 56 -1.00 -40.71 84.90
C VAL A 56 -1.47 -41.24 86.25
N CYS A 57 -2.77 -41.27 86.46
CA CYS A 57 -3.35 -41.72 87.73
C CYS A 57 -3.18 -43.24 87.92
N GLY A 58 -2.47 -43.66 88.98
CA GLY A 58 -2.21 -45.08 89.25
C GLY A 58 -1.13 -45.71 88.36
N GLY A 59 -0.36 -44.90 87.64
CA GLY A 59 0.75 -45.35 86.81
C GLY A 59 1.97 -45.81 87.62
N SER A 60 2.91 -46.50 86.96
CA SER A 60 4.09 -47.09 87.58
C SER A 60 5.37 -46.27 87.40
N CYS A 61 5.28 -45.06 86.84
CA CYS A 61 6.46 -44.27 86.51
C CYS A 61 7.12 -43.60 87.72
N ALA A 62 8.41 -43.84 87.93
CA ALA A 62 9.12 -43.35 89.10
C ALA A 62 9.88 -42.02 88.88
N ALA A 63 10.21 -41.67 87.64
CA ALA A 63 10.90 -40.42 87.28
C ALA A 63 10.65 -40.08 85.80
N ASP A 64 10.59 -38.78 85.52
CA ASP A 64 10.59 -38.14 84.20
C ASP A 64 11.39 -36.85 84.43
N ALA A 65 12.66 -36.87 84.01
CA ALA A 65 13.65 -35.90 84.49
C ALA A 65 13.61 -34.57 83.72
N ASP A 66 13.17 -34.58 82.48
CA ASP A 66 13.05 -33.43 81.58
C ASP A 66 11.61 -33.07 81.19
N ALA A 67 10.63 -33.83 81.70
CA ALA A 67 9.20 -33.54 81.64
C ALA A 67 8.61 -33.63 80.22
N ASP A 68 9.04 -34.62 79.45
CA ASP A 68 8.63 -34.84 78.06
C ASP A 68 7.43 -35.80 77.90
N GLY A 69 7.06 -36.51 78.96
CA GLY A 69 5.94 -37.45 78.96
C GLY A 69 6.33 -38.93 78.79
N ILE A 70 7.62 -39.29 78.84
CA ILE A 70 8.12 -40.67 78.76
C ILE A 70 8.83 -41.09 80.06
N CYS A 71 8.64 -42.34 80.48
CA CYS A 71 9.13 -42.82 81.77
C CYS A 71 10.55 -43.41 81.70
N ASP A 72 11.57 -42.57 81.81
CA ASP A 72 12.96 -43.01 81.88
C ASP A 72 13.87 -42.10 82.74
N ASP A 73 15.16 -42.43 82.76
CA ASP A 73 16.22 -41.68 83.44
C ASP A 73 17.22 -40.96 82.49
N VAL A 74 17.04 -41.08 81.16
CA VAL A 74 17.74 -40.39 80.05
C VAL A 74 17.02 -40.74 78.73
N ASP A 75 16.50 -39.72 78.04
CA ASP A 75 15.67 -39.84 76.84
C ASP A 75 16.39 -40.43 75.58
N GLU A 76 15.59 -40.95 74.64
CA GLU A 76 15.93 -41.93 73.60
C GLU A 76 16.86 -41.44 72.46
N CYS A 77 17.28 -40.17 72.44
CA CYS A 77 18.17 -39.63 71.42
C CYS A 77 19.42 -38.93 71.98
N VAL A 78 20.59 -39.54 71.80
CA VAL A 78 21.87 -38.83 71.94
C VAL A 78 22.20 -38.19 70.58
N GLY A 79 21.51 -37.08 70.25
CA GLY A 79 21.61 -36.36 68.97
C GLY A 79 20.47 -35.35 68.76
N GLU A 80 20.40 -34.69 67.60
CA GLU A 80 19.22 -33.89 67.19
C GLU A 80 18.29 -34.76 66.31
N PHE A 81 16.98 -34.52 66.44
CA PHE A 81 16.00 -35.04 65.49
C PHE A 81 16.13 -34.28 64.16
N ASP A 82 15.97 -34.96 63.03
CA ASP A 82 15.82 -34.27 61.75
C ASP A 82 14.40 -33.73 61.55
N ASP A 83 14.19 -32.98 60.47
CA ASP A 83 12.90 -32.35 60.15
C ASP A 83 11.77 -33.37 59.89
N CYS A 84 12.09 -34.66 59.77
CA CYS A 84 11.14 -35.77 59.64
C CYS A 84 10.88 -36.50 60.98
N GLY A 85 11.43 -36.01 62.09
CA GLY A 85 11.20 -36.55 63.43
C GLY A 85 12.01 -37.82 63.74
N VAL A 86 13.09 -38.11 63.00
CA VAL A 86 13.93 -39.30 63.24
C VAL A 86 15.23 -38.91 63.95
N CYS A 87 15.53 -39.57 65.07
CA CYS A 87 16.74 -39.31 65.87
C CYS A 87 18.03 -39.62 65.08
N ASN A 88 18.94 -38.64 64.95
CA ASN A 88 20.15 -38.71 64.12
C ASN A 88 19.86 -39.08 62.64
N GLY A 89 18.72 -38.62 62.11
CA GLY A 89 18.35 -38.82 60.72
C GLY A 89 19.16 -37.98 59.72
N PRO A 90 19.03 -38.25 58.41
CA PRO A 90 19.91 -37.72 57.36
C PRO A 90 19.65 -36.27 56.95
N GLY A 91 18.64 -35.59 57.51
CA GLY A 91 18.27 -34.22 57.17
C GLY A 91 17.37 -34.10 55.94
N ALA A 92 16.97 -32.87 55.60
CA ALA A 92 15.89 -32.57 54.66
C ALA A 92 16.12 -32.97 53.18
N VAL A 93 17.36 -33.24 52.73
CA VAL A 93 17.67 -33.66 51.36
C VAL A 93 18.87 -34.61 51.35
N TYR A 94 18.67 -35.84 50.86
CA TYR A 94 19.64 -36.95 50.96
C TYR A 94 20.84 -36.81 50.02
N ASP A 95 22.06 -36.90 50.55
CA ASP A 95 23.19 -37.52 49.85
C ASP A 95 23.70 -38.71 50.69
N CYS A 96 23.63 -39.91 50.09
CA CYS A 96 24.09 -41.25 50.55
C CYS A 96 23.16 -42.23 51.34
N GLY A 97 22.02 -42.63 50.74
CA GLY A 97 21.43 -44.01 50.60
C GLY A 97 20.98 -44.88 51.81
N CYS A 98 19.89 -45.67 51.79
CA CYS A 98 18.69 -45.82 50.93
C CYS A 98 17.60 -46.63 51.71
N SER A 99 16.41 -46.07 51.92
CA SER A 99 15.08 -46.69 51.78
C SER A 99 14.08 -45.53 51.61
N ASN A 100 13.48 -45.40 50.43
CA ASN A 100 12.90 -44.16 49.91
C ASN A 100 11.52 -43.79 50.52
N ILE A 101 11.16 -42.49 50.42
CA ILE A 101 9.76 -42.05 50.26
C ILE A 101 9.12 -42.92 49.15
N PRO A 102 7.89 -43.45 49.32
CA PRO A 102 7.24 -44.24 48.28
C PRO A 102 7.30 -43.53 46.93
N VAL A 103 7.54 -44.28 45.84
CA VAL A 103 7.59 -43.70 44.48
C VAL A 103 6.27 -43.03 44.19
N GLY A 104 6.27 -41.69 44.15
CA GLY A 104 5.10 -40.85 43.90
C GLY A 104 4.97 -39.66 44.87
N ASP A 105 5.48 -39.76 46.09
CA ASP A 105 5.16 -38.78 47.15
C ASP A 105 6.23 -37.67 47.27
N CYS A 106 5.77 -36.46 47.58
CA CYS A 106 6.54 -35.23 47.68
C CYS A 106 7.09 -34.92 49.06
N ASP A 107 6.47 -35.49 50.10
CA ASP A 107 6.91 -35.33 51.48
C ASP A 107 6.66 -36.60 52.30
N CYS A 108 7.01 -36.53 53.59
CA CYS A 108 6.83 -37.64 54.53
C CYS A 108 5.38 -37.83 55.00
N GLU A 109 4.46 -36.94 54.63
CA GLU A 109 3.02 -37.08 54.87
C GLU A 109 2.30 -37.83 53.74
N GLY A 110 2.98 -38.06 52.61
CA GLY A 110 2.44 -38.79 51.46
C GLY A 110 1.69 -37.89 50.48
N ASN A 111 1.95 -36.58 50.49
CA ASN A 111 1.34 -35.66 49.53
C ASN A 111 1.90 -35.93 48.13
N LEU A 112 1.02 -36.09 47.14
CA LEU A 112 1.42 -36.17 45.73
C LEU A 112 1.56 -34.75 45.16
N PRO A 113 2.35 -34.57 44.08
CA PRO A 113 2.34 -33.31 43.36
C PRO A 113 0.94 -33.04 42.80
N ALA A 114 0.61 -31.77 42.59
CA ALA A 114 -0.54 -31.44 41.74
C ALA A 114 -0.30 -32.01 40.33
N ASP A 115 -1.36 -32.48 39.66
CA ASP A 115 -1.25 -32.99 38.28
C ASP A 115 -0.50 -31.94 37.42
N GLY A 116 0.52 -32.39 36.67
CA GLY A 116 1.39 -31.54 35.83
C GLY A 116 2.59 -30.89 36.51
N TYR A 117 2.62 -30.84 37.84
CA TYR A 117 3.70 -30.21 38.61
C TYR A 117 4.57 -31.23 39.33
N ASP A 118 5.80 -30.83 39.68
CA ASP A 118 6.67 -31.55 40.58
C ASP A 118 6.39 -31.18 42.05
N CYS A 119 7.13 -31.81 42.96
CA CYS A 119 6.95 -31.63 44.40
C CYS A 119 7.37 -30.26 44.94
N ASP A 120 8.13 -29.51 44.15
CA ASP A 120 8.52 -28.13 44.44
C ASP A 120 7.53 -27.12 43.81
N GLY A 121 6.50 -27.62 43.11
CA GLY A 121 5.50 -26.82 42.41
C GLY A 121 5.97 -26.29 41.05
N ASN A 122 7.06 -26.84 40.50
CA ASN A 122 7.51 -26.49 39.15
C ASN A 122 6.79 -27.36 38.13
N CYS A 123 6.57 -26.83 36.93
CA CYS A 123 5.98 -27.62 35.89
C CYS A 123 6.89 -28.78 35.43
N VAL A 124 6.32 -29.96 35.18
CA VAL A 124 7.05 -31.15 34.72
C VAL A 124 7.35 -31.10 33.21
N ASN A 125 6.43 -30.56 32.42
CA ASN A 125 6.60 -30.30 30.98
C ASN A 125 6.15 -28.87 30.70
N ASP A 126 7.14 -28.01 30.49
CA ASP A 126 6.99 -26.59 30.17
C ASP A 126 8.00 -26.35 29.03
N SER A 127 7.47 -26.39 27.82
CA SER A 127 8.24 -26.43 26.58
C SER A 127 8.81 -25.07 26.21
N ASP A 128 8.13 -23.98 26.58
CA ASP A 128 8.48 -22.60 26.23
C ASP A 128 9.09 -21.81 27.42
N GLY A 129 8.92 -22.29 28.64
CA GLY A 129 9.52 -21.79 29.87
C GLY A 129 8.75 -20.64 30.53
N ASP A 130 7.46 -20.47 30.25
CA ASP A 130 6.64 -19.36 30.73
C ASP A 130 6.08 -19.58 32.16
N GLY A 131 6.14 -20.82 32.65
CA GLY A 131 5.70 -21.24 33.98
C GLY A 131 4.28 -21.81 34.05
N VAL A 132 3.57 -21.88 32.93
CA VAL A 132 2.39 -22.72 32.71
C VAL A 132 2.86 -24.09 32.20
N CYS A 133 2.07 -25.14 32.43
CA CYS A 133 2.41 -26.46 31.91
C CYS A 133 1.78 -26.69 30.56
N ASP A 134 2.48 -27.41 29.67
CA ASP A 134 2.02 -27.81 28.33
C ASP A 134 0.59 -28.42 28.34
N GLU A 135 0.20 -29.11 29.42
CA GLU A 135 -1.13 -29.74 29.55
C GLU A 135 -2.24 -28.81 30.08
N PHE A 136 -1.86 -27.62 30.53
CA PHE A 136 -2.73 -26.55 31.02
C PHE A 136 -2.65 -25.29 30.16
N GLU A 137 -1.88 -25.32 29.09
CA GLU A 137 -1.83 -24.24 28.11
C GLU A 137 -3.19 -24.04 27.45
N VAL A 138 -3.55 -22.77 27.28
CA VAL A 138 -4.71 -22.35 26.52
C VAL A 138 -4.19 -21.63 25.27
N ASP A 139 -4.33 -22.31 24.13
CA ASP A 139 -4.04 -21.76 22.81
C ASP A 139 -4.93 -20.55 22.51
N GLY A 140 -4.33 -19.43 22.14
CA GLY A 140 -5.05 -18.23 21.67
C GLY A 140 -4.12 -17.04 21.48
N CYS A 141 -4.67 -15.85 21.27
CA CYS A 141 -3.88 -14.65 21.17
C CYS A 141 -3.55 -14.07 22.55
N THR A 142 -2.28 -14.02 22.93
CA THR A 142 -1.80 -13.49 24.22
C THR A 142 -1.38 -12.01 24.14
N ASP A 143 -1.34 -11.44 22.94
CA ASP A 143 -1.02 -10.03 22.71
C ASP A 143 -2.20 -9.11 23.05
N ALA A 144 -2.07 -8.33 24.11
CA ALA A 144 -3.08 -7.37 24.57
C ALA A 144 -3.36 -6.22 23.58
N GLU A 145 -2.54 -6.06 22.53
CA GLU A 145 -2.72 -5.09 21.45
C GLU A 145 -3.49 -5.67 20.24
N ALA A 146 -3.78 -6.98 20.22
CA ALA A 146 -4.58 -7.62 19.18
C ALA A 146 -6.09 -7.49 19.41
N CYS A 147 -6.86 -7.45 18.31
CA CYS A 147 -8.32 -7.36 18.34
C CYS A 147 -9.01 -8.60 18.90
N ASN A 148 -8.39 -9.77 18.77
CA ASN A 148 -8.88 -11.03 19.32
C ASN A 148 -8.05 -11.51 20.52
N TYR A 149 -7.42 -10.58 21.26
CA TYR A 149 -6.76 -10.89 22.52
C TYR A 149 -7.66 -11.70 23.45
N ASP A 150 -7.15 -12.81 23.95
CA ASP A 150 -7.80 -13.67 24.93
C ASP A 150 -7.04 -13.62 26.26
N GLU A 151 -7.69 -13.12 27.31
CA GLU A 151 -7.07 -13.00 28.64
C GLU A 151 -6.80 -14.36 29.31
N ASP A 152 -7.47 -15.42 28.83
CA ASP A 152 -7.28 -16.78 29.32
C ASP A 152 -6.22 -17.54 28.50
N ALA A 153 -5.75 -17.00 27.37
CA ALA A 153 -4.70 -17.62 26.56
C ALA A 153 -3.34 -17.55 27.27
N THR A 154 -2.64 -18.68 27.27
CA THR A 154 -1.30 -18.82 27.85
C THR A 154 -0.27 -19.29 26.83
N GLU A 155 -0.69 -19.63 25.61
CA GLU A 155 0.21 -20.00 24.51
C GLU A 155 -0.27 -19.35 23.21
N GLU A 156 0.68 -18.80 22.46
CA GLU A 156 0.44 -18.10 21.20
C GLU A 156 0.23 -19.08 20.06
N ASP A 157 -1.03 -19.23 19.62
CA ASP A 157 -1.39 -20.14 18.54
C ASP A 157 -1.24 -19.52 17.13
N GLY A 158 -0.78 -18.27 17.08
CA GLY A 158 -0.60 -17.49 15.85
C GLY A 158 -1.93 -16.99 15.26
N THR A 159 -3.02 -17.02 16.03
CA THR A 159 -4.31 -16.49 15.60
C THR A 159 -4.48 -14.99 15.87
N CYS A 160 -3.52 -14.29 16.47
CA CYS A 160 -3.63 -12.85 16.73
C CYS A 160 -4.04 -12.06 15.47
N GLU A 161 -5.23 -11.49 15.53
CA GLU A 161 -5.80 -10.60 14.55
C GLU A 161 -5.52 -9.18 15.01
N TYR A 162 -4.70 -8.48 14.25
CA TYR A 162 -4.44 -7.06 14.46
C TYR A 162 -5.34 -6.27 13.51
N GLN A 163 -5.58 -5.00 13.85
CA GLN A 163 -6.30 -4.10 12.95
C GLN A 163 -5.64 -4.12 11.56
N GLU A 164 -6.43 -4.38 10.53
CA GLU A 164 -5.97 -4.27 9.14
C GLU A 164 -5.51 -2.83 8.91
N LEU A 165 -4.24 -2.65 8.56
CA LEU A 165 -3.71 -1.35 8.16
C LEU A 165 -4.40 -0.93 6.87
N THR A 166 -5.44 -0.11 6.98
CA THR A 166 -6.00 0.56 5.81
C THR A 166 -5.05 1.70 5.43
N THR A 167 -4.29 1.49 4.36
CA THR A 167 -3.62 2.59 3.67
C THR A 167 -4.68 3.58 3.20
N LEU A 168 -4.48 4.86 3.50
CA LEU A 168 -5.43 5.93 3.16
C LEU A 168 -5.70 5.91 1.64
N PRO A 169 -6.95 6.05 1.15
CA PRO A 169 -7.16 6.37 -0.26
C PRO A 169 -6.56 7.76 -0.50
N GLY A 170 -5.59 7.84 -1.41
CA GLY A 170 -4.70 8.99 -1.60
C GLY A 170 -3.27 8.77 -1.12
N ALA A 171 -3.03 7.74 -0.30
CA ALA A 171 -1.74 7.10 -0.11
C ALA A 171 -1.81 5.69 -0.72
N VAL A 172 -1.93 5.61 -2.05
CA VAL A 172 -1.19 4.54 -2.73
C VAL A 172 0.26 4.76 -2.28
N GLU A 173 0.89 3.77 -1.63
CA GLU A 173 2.32 3.66 -1.86
C GLU A 173 2.46 3.75 -3.37
N SER A 174 3.11 4.82 -3.87
CA SER A 174 3.47 4.85 -5.27
C SER A 174 4.13 3.50 -5.51
N PRO A 175 3.59 2.64 -6.40
CA PRO A 175 4.25 1.39 -6.71
C PRO A 175 5.70 1.76 -7.03
N SER A 176 6.68 1.04 -6.49
CA SER A 176 8.09 1.44 -6.59
C SER A 176 8.49 1.51 -8.07
N CYS A 177 8.36 2.69 -8.69
CA CYS A 177 8.51 2.81 -10.13
C CYS A 177 9.98 2.76 -10.49
N GLY A 178 10.30 2.01 -11.54
CA GLY A 178 11.68 1.83 -11.97
C GLY A 178 11.72 1.37 -13.41
N LEU A 179 12.87 1.56 -14.05
CA LEU A 179 13.06 1.10 -15.42
C LEU A 179 12.77 -0.40 -15.54
N PHE A 180 12.07 -0.77 -16.60
CA PHE A 180 11.76 -2.16 -16.92
C PHE A 180 11.72 -2.38 -18.43
N PHE A 181 11.78 -3.63 -18.86
CA PHE A 181 11.62 -3.98 -20.27
C PHE A 181 10.14 -3.88 -20.65
N SER A 182 9.78 -2.89 -21.47
CA SER A 182 8.42 -2.76 -22.01
C SER A 182 8.20 -3.56 -23.28
N GLY A 183 9.28 -3.91 -23.99
CA GLY A 183 9.20 -4.60 -25.26
C GLY A 183 10.39 -5.50 -25.55
N TYR A 184 10.13 -6.59 -26.24
CA TYR A 184 11.13 -7.53 -26.73
C TYR A 184 10.69 -8.10 -28.06
N ALA A 185 11.60 -8.31 -29.00
CA ALA A 185 11.27 -9.11 -30.17
C ALA A 185 12.42 -9.98 -30.66
N GLU A 186 12.04 -11.19 -31.06
CA GLU A 186 12.83 -12.07 -31.91
C GLU A 186 11.97 -12.45 -33.11
N GLY A 187 12.08 -11.67 -34.18
CA GLY A 187 11.35 -11.91 -35.41
C GLY A 187 12.19 -12.53 -36.50
N SER A 188 11.70 -12.46 -37.74
CA SER A 188 12.40 -13.07 -38.85
C SER A 188 13.75 -12.41 -39.13
N SER A 189 14.76 -13.21 -39.48
CA SER A 189 16.12 -12.75 -39.78
C SER A 189 16.77 -11.97 -38.63
N ASN A 190 16.90 -10.65 -38.78
CA ASN A 190 17.59 -9.77 -37.82
C ASN A 190 16.62 -8.77 -37.20
N ASN A 191 15.31 -9.01 -37.33
CA ASN A 191 14.29 -8.12 -36.77
C ASN A 191 14.19 -8.38 -35.27
N LYS A 192 15.02 -7.68 -34.50
CA LYS A 192 15.23 -7.91 -33.07
C LYS A 192 15.37 -6.59 -32.34
N PHE A 193 14.74 -6.47 -31.18
CA PHE A 193 14.91 -5.34 -30.29
C PHE A 193 14.70 -5.70 -28.82
N LEU A 194 15.25 -4.86 -27.95
CA LEU A 194 14.87 -4.69 -26.54
C LEU A 194 14.38 -3.26 -26.37
N GLU A 195 13.32 -3.07 -25.62
CA GLU A 195 12.77 -1.76 -25.30
C GLU A 195 12.62 -1.63 -23.78
N ILE A 196 13.06 -0.49 -23.26
CA ILE A 196 13.06 -0.18 -21.84
C ILE A 196 12.17 1.05 -21.63
N TYR A 197 11.22 0.97 -20.71
CA TYR A 197 10.32 2.08 -20.39
C TYR A 197 10.70 2.76 -19.08
N ASN A 198 10.56 4.08 -19.05
CA ASN A 198 10.64 4.89 -17.86
C ASN A 198 9.22 5.29 -17.41
N PRO A 199 8.63 4.58 -16.44
CA PRO A 199 7.30 4.92 -15.95
C PRO A 199 7.29 6.13 -15.01
N THR A 200 8.46 6.66 -14.63
CA THR A 200 8.56 7.79 -13.68
C THR A 200 8.25 9.14 -14.34
N ASP A 201 8.08 10.17 -13.51
CA ASP A 201 7.82 11.55 -13.92
C ASP A 201 9.10 12.39 -14.10
N SER A 202 10.28 11.75 -14.06
CA SER A 202 11.58 12.37 -14.26
C SER A 202 12.44 11.61 -15.26
N ASP A 203 13.32 12.34 -15.96
CA ASP A 203 14.27 11.75 -16.89
C ASP A 203 15.29 10.89 -16.13
N ILE A 204 15.57 9.68 -16.62
CA ILE A 204 16.56 8.76 -16.03
C ILE A 204 17.79 8.68 -16.94
N GLU A 205 18.93 9.14 -16.44
CA GLU A 205 20.23 8.91 -17.07
C GLU A 205 20.64 7.44 -16.91
N LEU A 206 21.06 6.80 -18.00
CA LEU A 206 21.45 5.38 -18.03
C LEU A 206 22.93 5.15 -17.67
N ASP A 207 23.62 6.20 -17.22
CA ASP A 207 24.96 6.08 -16.65
C ASP A 207 24.90 5.23 -15.37
N GLY A 208 25.66 4.13 -15.36
CA GLY A 208 25.60 3.16 -14.26
C GLY A 208 24.49 2.11 -14.41
N PHE A 209 23.80 2.07 -15.54
CA PHE A 209 22.95 0.94 -15.93
C PHE A 209 23.63 0.05 -16.95
N ALA A 210 23.20 -1.20 -17.02
CA ALA A 210 23.68 -2.18 -18.00
C ALA A 210 22.56 -3.17 -18.36
N PHE A 211 22.73 -3.86 -19.48
CA PHE A 211 21.82 -4.92 -19.93
C PHE A 211 22.60 -6.24 -20.15
N PRO A 212 23.16 -6.84 -19.07
CA PRO A 212 23.92 -8.07 -19.17
C PRO A 212 23.08 -9.23 -19.74
N SER A 213 23.75 -10.14 -20.43
CA SER A 213 23.11 -11.28 -21.08
C SER A 213 23.86 -12.60 -20.92
N VAL A 214 23.12 -13.67 -21.12
CA VAL A 214 23.57 -15.06 -21.21
C VAL A 214 23.19 -15.59 -22.59
N SER A 215 24.10 -16.28 -23.28
CA SER A 215 23.76 -16.83 -24.60
C SER A 215 23.42 -18.31 -24.54
N ASN A 216 22.19 -18.66 -24.92
CA ASN A 216 21.58 -19.99 -24.82
C ASN A 216 21.60 -20.55 -23.39
N ALA A 217 22.73 -21.11 -22.96
CA ALA A 217 22.88 -21.76 -21.67
C ALA A 217 24.01 -21.10 -20.86
N PRO A 218 23.75 -20.66 -19.61
CA PRO A 218 24.78 -20.02 -18.78
C PRO A 218 25.93 -21.00 -18.51
N THR A 219 27.17 -20.55 -18.72
CA THR A 219 28.36 -21.30 -18.29
C THR A 219 28.33 -21.59 -16.79
N THR A 220 27.82 -20.63 -16.00
CA THR A 220 27.60 -20.77 -14.55
C THR A 220 26.17 -20.32 -14.23
N PRO A 221 25.29 -21.20 -13.73
CA PRO A 221 23.93 -20.82 -13.34
C PRO A 221 23.91 -19.64 -12.35
N GLY A 222 23.01 -18.70 -12.58
CA GLY A 222 22.85 -17.46 -11.83
C GLY A 222 23.85 -16.36 -12.19
N GLN A 223 24.64 -16.50 -13.26
CA GLN A 223 25.63 -15.50 -13.69
C GLN A 223 25.45 -15.10 -15.15
N TYR A 224 25.64 -13.80 -15.42
CA TYR A 224 25.76 -13.28 -16.78
C TYR A 224 27.06 -13.73 -17.45
N GLU A 225 27.09 -13.68 -18.79
CA GLU A 225 28.28 -14.00 -19.59
C GLU A 225 28.84 -12.77 -20.31
N TYR A 226 27.94 -11.88 -20.74
CA TYR A 226 28.28 -10.67 -21.48
C TYR A 226 27.74 -9.45 -20.73
N TRP A 227 28.64 -8.54 -20.37
CA TRP A 227 28.28 -7.26 -19.75
C TRP A 227 28.11 -6.20 -20.84
N ASN A 228 26.85 -5.86 -21.15
CA ASN A 228 26.53 -4.86 -22.17
C ASN A 228 26.16 -3.53 -21.51
N ILE A 229 26.66 -2.42 -22.05
CA ILE A 229 26.48 -1.08 -21.48
C ILE A 229 25.73 -0.16 -22.45
N PHE A 230 25.07 0.86 -21.90
CA PHE A 230 24.50 1.95 -22.67
C PHE A 230 25.59 2.92 -23.17
N PRO A 231 25.37 3.62 -24.29
CA PRO A 231 26.24 4.71 -24.72
C PRO A 231 26.35 5.82 -23.66
N GLU A 232 27.50 6.50 -23.60
CA GLU A 232 27.72 7.64 -22.69
C GLU A 232 26.67 8.74 -22.93
N GLY A 233 26.00 9.18 -21.85
CA GLY A 233 24.96 10.20 -21.91
C GLY A 233 23.62 9.72 -22.47
N ALA A 234 23.41 8.40 -22.56
CA ALA A 234 22.09 7.84 -22.83
C ALA A 234 21.16 8.14 -21.64
N PHE A 235 19.91 8.47 -21.93
CA PHE A 235 18.86 8.70 -20.94
C PHE A 235 17.52 8.26 -21.52
N VAL A 236 16.53 8.06 -20.65
CA VAL A 236 15.14 7.81 -21.01
C VAL A 236 14.30 8.92 -20.41
N ALA A 237 13.56 9.66 -21.22
CA ALA A 237 12.72 10.75 -20.70
C ALA A 237 11.57 10.19 -19.84
N ALA A 238 10.99 11.03 -18.99
CA ALA A 238 9.79 10.68 -18.23
C ALA A 238 8.65 10.20 -19.14
N GLY A 239 8.12 9.00 -18.87
CA GLY A 239 7.06 8.39 -19.66
C GLY A 239 7.46 7.98 -21.09
N ASP A 240 8.75 7.86 -21.38
CA ASP A 240 9.29 7.52 -22.71
C ASP A 240 10.00 6.15 -22.70
N VAL A 241 10.36 5.65 -23.88
CA VAL A 241 11.08 4.38 -24.07
C VAL A 241 12.51 4.58 -24.60
N TYR A 242 13.35 3.56 -24.43
CA TYR A 242 14.68 3.44 -25.02
C TYR A 242 14.82 2.12 -25.77
N VAL A 243 15.03 2.17 -27.08
CA VAL A 243 15.03 1.01 -27.98
C VAL A 243 16.45 0.63 -28.39
N ILE A 244 16.83 -0.61 -28.07
CA ILE A 244 18.06 -1.26 -28.53
C ILE A 244 17.72 -2.21 -29.66
N ALA A 245 18.13 -1.89 -30.90
CA ALA A 245 17.78 -2.67 -32.08
C ALA A 245 18.99 -3.30 -32.76
N HIS A 246 18.77 -4.39 -33.50
CA HIS A 246 19.79 -4.90 -34.41
C HIS A 246 19.98 -3.91 -35.59
N PRO A 247 21.21 -3.57 -36.03
CA PRO A 247 21.50 -2.58 -37.10
C PRO A 247 21.03 -2.98 -38.51
N SER A 248 20.25 -4.04 -38.63
CA SER A 248 19.74 -4.57 -39.91
C SER A 248 18.38 -5.22 -39.69
N ALA A 249 17.64 -4.73 -38.69
CA ALA A 249 16.25 -5.01 -38.46
C ALA A 249 15.36 -4.34 -39.52
N ASP A 250 14.06 -4.58 -39.44
CA ASP A 250 13.03 -3.93 -40.24
C ASP A 250 13.09 -2.39 -40.09
N GLU A 251 12.72 -1.66 -41.14
CA GLU A 251 12.77 -0.19 -41.15
C GLU A 251 11.90 0.43 -40.05
N VAL A 252 10.81 -0.23 -39.64
CA VAL A 252 9.96 0.23 -38.53
C VAL A 252 10.73 0.20 -37.20
N ILE A 253 11.45 -0.89 -36.92
CA ILE A 253 12.27 -1.01 -35.69
C ILE A 253 13.43 -0.01 -35.73
N LEU A 254 14.06 0.16 -36.90
CA LEU A 254 15.20 1.08 -37.06
C LEU A 254 14.82 2.55 -36.90
N ALA A 255 13.55 2.91 -37.13
CA ALA A 255 13.07 4.28 -36.98
C ALA A 255 13.02 4.71 -35.50
N GLU A 256 12.71 3.76 -34.60
CA GLU A 256 12.58 3.98 -33.16
C GLU A 256 13.87 3.69 -32.38
N ALA A 257 14.93 3.21 -33.04
CA ALA A 257 16.15 2.75 -32.36
C ALA A 257 17.04 3.89 -31.84
N ASP A 258 17.26 3.92 -30.52
CA ASP A 258 18.24 4.81 -29.87
C ASP A 258 19.67 4.27 -29.95
N HIS A 259 19.81 2.94 -29.92
CA HIS A 259 21.09 2.25 -29.90
C HIS A 259 21.07 0.99 -30.77
N PHE A 260 22.10 0.82 -31.59
CA PHE A 260 22.30 -0.42 -32.33
C PHE A 260 23.18 -1.43 -31.61
N HIS A 261 22.64 -2.64 -31.39
CA HIS A 261 23.36 -3.76 -30.80
C HIS A 261 23.20 -5.02 -31.69
N PRO A 262 24.29 -5.57 -32.27
CA PRO A 262 24.18 -6.69 -33.21
C PRO A 262 24.00 -8.06 -32.56
N TYR A 263 24.19 -8.20 -31.24
CA TYR A 263 24.17 -9.48 -30.54
C TYR A 263 22.91 -9.65 -29.69
N LEU A 264 21.73 -9.43 -30.28
CA LEU A 264 20.42 -9.62 -29.62
C LEU A 264 19.94 -11.07 -29.68
N SER A 265 19.05 -11.40 -28.74
CA SER A 265 18.54 -12.77 -28.49
C SER A 265 18.10 -13.51 -29.76
N ASN A 266 18.40 -14.81 -29.88
CA ASN A 266 17.79 -15.71 -30.87
C ASN A 266 16.67 -16.60 -30.30
N GLY A 267 16.09 -16.15 -29.18
CA GLY A 267 14.94 -16.76 -28.53
C GLY A 267 15.31 -17.38 -27.19
N ASP A 268 16.48 -17.98 -27.08
CA ASP A 268 16.99 -18.70 -25.91
C ASP A 268 18.12 -17.95 -25.17
N ASP A 269 18.35 -16.67 -25.45
CA ASP A 269 19.27 -15.83 -24.70
C ASP A 269 18.55 -14.99 -23.63
N GLY A 270 19.06 -15.04 -22.39
CA GLY A 270 18.47 -14.34 -21.24
C GLY A 270 19.11 -12.97 -21.05
N TYR A 271 18.28 -11.96 -20.82
CA TYR A 271 18.69 -10.57 -20.57
C TYR A 271 18.21 -10.12 -19.20
N ALA A 272 19.02 -9.32 -18.52
CA ALA A 272 18.57 -8.55 -17.37
C ALA A 272 18.86 -7.07 -17.58
N LEU A 273 18.02 -6.21 -17.02
CA LEU A 273 18.32 -4.80 -16.81
C LEU A 273 18.87 -4.64 -15.40
N VAL A 274 20.02 -4.00 -15.25
CA VAL A 274 20.70 -3.90 -13.95
C VAL A 274 21.18 -2.47 -13.68
N GLN A 275 21.24 -2.11 -12.41
CA GLN A 275 21.86 -0.89 -11.91
C GLN A 275 23.13 -1.22 -11.13
N GLY A 276 24.24 -0.55 -11.45
CA GLY A 276 25.51 -0.67 -10.78
C GLY A 276 26.68 -0.96 -11.74
N THR A 277 27.65 -1.72 -11.24
CA THR A 277 28.90 -2.04 -11.96
C THR A 277 29.03 -3.55 -12.16
N GLU A 278 29.90 -3.96 -13.08
CA GLU A 278 30.20 -5.37 -13.33
C GLU A 278 30.57 -6.16 -12.05
N SER A 279 31.17 -5.49 -11.05
CA SER A 279 31.55 -6.10 -9.78
C SER A 279 30.50 -6.04 -8.66
N ALA A 280 29.46 -5.22 -8.81
CA ALA A 280 28.40 -5.00 -7.83
C ALA A 280 27.21 -4.30 -8.48
N TYR A 281 26.09 -5.02 -8.62
CA TYR A 281 24.88 -4.54 -9.27
C TYR A 281 23.63 -5.15 -8.64
N THR A 282 22.48 -4.52 -8.90
CA THR A 282 21.13 -5.00 -8.57
C THR A 282 20.40 -5.28 -9.89
N ILE A 283 19.67 -6.39 -9.96
CA ILE A 283 18.80 -6.69 -11.11
C ILE A 283 17.48 -5.94 -10.91
N LEU A 284 17.07 -5.19 -11.92
CA LEU A 284 15.82 -4.45 -11.96
C LEU A 284 14.74 -5.24 -12.67
N ASP A 285 15.07 -5.85 -13.81
CA ASP A 285 14.13 -6.62 -14.62
C ASP A 285 14.85 -7.71 -15.42
N ALA A 286 14.11 -8.68 -15.93
CA ALA A 286 14.65 -9.73 -16.79
C ALA A 286 13.68 -10.21 -17.88
N ILE A 287 14.26 -10.65 -18.99
CA ILE A 287 13.62 -11.44 -20.04
C ILE A 287 14.40 -12.74 -20.17
N GLY A 288 13.76 -13.86 -19.87
CA GLY A 288 14.45 -15.13 -19.62
C GLY A 288 15.12 -15.16 -18.23
N ASP A 289 15.79 -16.27 -17.91
CA ASP A 289 16.55 -16.42 -16.67
C ASP A 289 18.02 -16.78 -16.94
N TRP A 290 18.85 -16.73 -15.89
CA TRP A 290 20.26 -17.15 -15.94
C TRP A 290 20.49 -18.51 -15.29
N ASN A 291 19.45 -19.30 -15.08
CA ASN A 291 19.51 -20.56 -14.34
C ASN A 291 19.59 -21.78 -15.26
N GLY A 292 19.11 -21.67 -16.50
CA GLY A 292 19.13 -22.78 -17.44
C GLY A 292 18.85 -22.39 -18.88
N ASP A 293 18.83 -23.40 -19.74
CA ASP A 293 18.56 -23.29 -21.16
C ASP A 293 17.08 -23.68 -21.42
N PRO A 294 16.25 -22.78 -21.96
CA PRO A 294 14.84 -23.07 -22.30
C PRO A 294 14.70 -23.91 -23.58
N GLY A 295 15.79 -24.18 -24.29
CA GLY A 295 15.90 -25.02 -25.47
C GLY A 295 15.83 -24.26 -26.79
N GLN A 296 14.76 -23.49 -27.03
CA GLN A 296 14.66 -22.62 -28.22
C GLN A 296 14.05 -21.26 -27.90
N GLY A 297 13.30 -21.16 -26.80
CA GLY A 297 12.78 -19.94 -26.23
C GLY A 297 11.96 -20.25 -24.98
N TRP A 298 11.73 -19.24 -24.14
CA TRP A 298 10.92 -19.33 -22.95
C TRP A 298 9.44 -19.33 -23.29
N ASP A 299 8.66 -20.11 -22.54
CA ASP A 299 7.20 -20.03 -22.58
C ASP A 299 6.76 -18.72 -21.90
N VAL A 300 5.79 -18.01 -22.48
CA VAL A 300 5.24 -16.74 -21.96
C VAL A 300 3.74 -16.73 -22.20
N ALA A 301 2.96 -16.33 -21.19
CA ALA A 301 1.50 -16.22 -21.28
C ALA A 301 0.79 -17.48 -21.82
N GLY A 302 1.37 -18.66 -21.57
CA GLY A 302 0.86 -19.96 -22.06
C GLY A 302 1.19 -20.27 -23.52
N VAL A 303 1.93 -19.41 -24.22
CA VAL A 303 2.48 -19.67 -25.55
C VAL A 303 3.86 -20.28 -25.38
N SER A 304 4.07 -21.45 -25.99
CA SER A 304 5.35 -22.15 -25.86
C SER A 304 6.43 -21.53 -26.73
N GLN A 305 7.63 -21.35 -26.17
CA GLN A 305 8.79 -20.72 -26.83
C GLN A 305 8.47 -19.32 -27.37
N ALA A 306 7.66 -18.56 -26.66
CA ALA A 306 7.18 -17.24 -27.04
C ALA A 306 8.27 -16.18 -27.15
N THR A 307 9.45 -16.36 -26.57
CA THR A 307 10.59 -15.46 -26.84
C THR A 307 11.23 -15.70 -28.20
N LYS A 308 10.82 -16.74 -28.94
CA LYS A 308 11.30 -17.02 -30.30
C LYS A 308 10.21 -16.78 -31.32
N ASP A 309 10.55 -16.18 -32.46
CA ASP A 309 9.61 -15.92 -33.57
C ASP A 309 8.34 -15.13 -33.14
N HIS A 310 8.44 -14.23 -32.16
CA HIS A 310 7.35 -13.37 -31.68
C HIS A 310 7.88 -12.01 -31.22
N SER A 311 6.95 -11.09 -30.98
CA SER A 311 7.20 -9.85 -30.24
C SER A 311 6.40 -9.90 -28.94
N LEU A 312 6.95 -9.35 -27.87
CA LEU A 312 6.36 -9.26 -26.55
C LEU A 312 6.20 -7.80 -26.18
N ILE A 313 5.04 -7.43 -25.67
CA ILE A 313 4.78 -6.10 -25.07
C ILE A 313 4.39 -6.32 -23.62
N ARG A 314 4.94 -5.52 -22.72
CA ARG A 314 4.53 -5.48 -21.32
C ARG A 314 3.10 -4.93 -21.19
N LYS A 315 2.33 -5.42 -20.23
CA LYS A 315 1.00 -4.86 -19.93
C LYS A 315 1.11 -3.45 -19.33
N SER A 316 0.07 -2.64 -19.54
CA SER A 316 0.06 -1.21 -19.21
C SER A 316 -0.05 -0.89 -17.71
N ASP A 317 -0.35 -1.89 -16.88
CA ASP A 317 -0.45 -1.81 -15.43
C ASP A 317 0.86 -2.19 -14.72
N VAL A 318 1.93 -2.49 -15.48
CA VAL A 318 3.24 -2.80 -14.93
C VAL A 318 4.02 -1.51 -14.66
N ASN A 319 4.41 -1.33 -13.39
CA ASN A 319 4.96 -0.06 -12.90
C ASN A 319 6.49 -0.14 -12.69
N SER A 320 7.05 -1.35 -12.69
CA SER A 320 8.47 -1.60 -12.46
C SER A 320 8.88 -3.00 -12.93
N GLY A 321 10.19 -3.24 -12.94
CA GLY A 321 10.74 -4.55 -13.24
C GLY A 321 10.50 -5.54 -12.09
N ASN A 322 10.61 -6.84 -12.40
CA ASN A 322 10.37 -7.95 -11.47
C ASN A 322 11.61 -8.35 -10.65
N SER A 323 12.64 -7.50 -10.56
CA SER A 323 13.91 -7.80 -9.87
C SER A 323 14.61 -9.08 -10.35
N GLY A 324 14.36 -9.50 -11.59
CA GLY A 324 14.92 -10.71 -12.18
C GLY A 324 14.07 -11.97 -12.02
N ASP A 325 12.88 -11.88 -11.40
CA ASP A 325 11.92 -12.99 -11.37
C ASP A 325 11.15 -13.09 -12.70
N TRP A 326 11.84 -13.65 -13.69
CA TRP A 326 11.25 -13.95 -15.00
C TRP A 326 10.07 -14.92 -14.91
N SER A 327 10.06 -15.84 -13.93
CA SER A 327 9.02 -16.87 -13.88
C SER A 327 7.64 -16.30 -13.56
N THR A 328 7.59 -15.35 -12.63
CA THR A 328 6.38 -14.61 -12.28
C THR A 328 5.97 -13.71 -13.45
N SER A 329 6.92 -13.01 -14.04
CA SER A 329 6.71 -12.08 -15.15
C SER A 329 6.18 -12.75 -16.42
N ALA A 330 6.80 -13.85 -16.84
CA ALA A 330 6.38 -14.61 -18.01
C ALA A 330 4.98 -15.20 -17.83
N GLY A 331 4.61 -15.55 -16.59
CA GLY A 331 3.33 -16.18 -16.27
C GLY A 331 3.15 -17.55 -16.93
N THR A 332 2.01 -18.18 -16.64
CA THR A 332 1.62 -19.47 -17.23
C THR A 332 0.52 -19.35 -18.27
N ASN A 333 -0.19 -18.21 -18.29
CA ASN A 333 -1.30 -17.90 -19.17
C ASN A 333 -1.47 -16.38 -19.33
N ALA A 334 -2.44 -15.94 -20.14
CA ALA A 334 -2.62 -14.51 -20.43
C ALA A 334 -3.10 -13.68 -19.22
N ASP A 335 -3.71 -14.30 -18.20
CA ASP A 335 -4.24 -13.59 -17.04
C ASP A 335 -3.13 -13.28 -16.03
N ASP A 336 -2.25 -14.25 -15.75
CA ASP A 336 -1.16 -14.13 -14.77
C ASP A 336 0.17 -13.62 -15.34
N SER A 337 0.31 -13.53 -16.66
CA SER A 337 1.49 -12.97 -17.31
C SER A 337 1.49 -11.44 -17.30
N GLU A 338 2.66 -10.84 -17.16
CA GLU A 338 2.88 -9.41 -17.37
C GLU A 338 3.08 -9.05 -18.85
N TRP A 339 3.05 -10.04 -19.76
CA TRP A 339 3.34 -9.87 -21.18
C TRP A 339 2.15 -10.24 -22.08
N ILE A 340 2.04 -9.49 -23.17
CA ILE A 340 1.19 -9.78 -24.31
C ILE A 340 2.08 -10.34 -25.43
N VAL A 341 1.79 -11.56 -25.87
CA VAL A 341 2.53 -12.25 -26.93
C VAL A 341 1.89 -11.94 -28.29
N LEU A 342 2.64 -11.25 -29.16
CA LEU A 342 2.21 -10.91 -30.52
C LEU A 342 2.85 -11.83 -31.56
N SER A 343 2.23 -11.88 -32.74
CA SER A 343 2.70 -12.75 -33.83
C SER A 343 4.08 -12.34 -34.38
N GLN A 344 4.78 -13.27 -35.03
CA GLN A 344 6.07 -12.99 -35.66
C GLN A 344 6.02 -11.78 -36.59
N ASN A 345 6.93 -10.83 -36.38
CA ASN A 345 7.02 -9.58 -37.12
C ASN A 345 5.83 -8.62 -36.93
N ASP A 346 5.12 -8.75 -35.82
CA ASP A 346 4.24 -7.71 -35.34
C ASP A 346 5.07 -6.69 -34.54
N TRP A 347 5.23 -5.49 -35.09
CA TRP A 347 5.99 -4.40 -34.47
C TRP A 347 5.07 -3.37 -33.80
N THR A 348 3.81 -3.73 -33.59
CA THR A 348 2.92 -2.91 -32.77
C THR A 348 3.59 -2.74 -31.40
N GLY A 349 3.70 -1.49 -30.93
CA GLY A 349 4.30 -1.16 -29.62
C GLY A 349 5.82 -0.95 -29.60
N VAL A 350 6.56 -1.01 -30.72
CA VAL A 350 7.95 -0.51 -30.70
C VAL A 350 7.97 1.02 -30.70
N GLY A 351 8.81 1.61 -29.86
CA GLY A 351 8.95 3.06 -29.71
C GLY A 351 7.87 3.72 -28.84
N TYR A 352 7.01 2.92 -28.19
CA TYR A 352 5.96 3.44 -27.31
C TYR A 352 5.44 2.36 -26.37
N HIS A 353 5.23 2.73 -25.11
CA HIS A 353 4.56 1.90 -24.13
C HIS A 353 3.32 2.61 -23.57
N GLU A 354 2.16 1.95 -23.66
CA GLU A 354 0.96 2.42 -22.99
C GLU A 354 1.08 2.13 -21.50
N PHE A 355 1.06 3.19 -20.68
CA PHE A 355 1.10 3.08 -19.23
C PHE A 355 -0.18 3.65 -18.63
N THR A 356 -0.87 2.81 -17.86
CA THR A 356 -2.13 3.11 -17.18
C THR A 356 -1.96 3.16 -15.66
N GLY A 357 -0.78 2.80 -15.15
CA GLY A 357 -0.42 2.95 -13.75
C GLY A 357 -0.17 4.41 -13.37
N SER A 358 -0.06 4.66 -12.06
CA SER A 358 0.34 5.96 -11.51
C SER A 358 1.71 5.84 -10.87
N CYS A 359 2.72 6.47 -11.48
CA CYS A 359 3.98 6.76 -10.81
C CYS A 359 3.92 8.20 -10.34
N SER A 360 3.50 8.42 -9.09
CA SER A 360 3.80 9.71 -8.48
C SER A 360 5.30 9.75 -8.24
N ALA A 361 5.94 10.91 -8.50
CA ALA A 361 7.27 11.21 -7.97
C ALA A 361 7.38 10.63 -6.55
N PRO A 362 8.55 10.07 -6.15
CA PRO A 362 8.81 9.88 -4.74
C PRO A 362 8.44 11.18 -4.03
N ALA A 363 7.67 11.07 -2.95
CA ALA A 363 7.18 12.23 -2.19
C ALA A 363 8.31 13.26 -2.09
N PRO A 364 8.05 14.56 -2.34
CA PRO A 364 9.09 15.57 -2.56
C PRO A 364 10.14 15.42 -1.48
N VAL A 365 11.31 14.93 -1.86
CA VAL A 365 12.35 14.64 -0.88
C VAL A 365 12.78 15.98 -0.32
N ALA A 366 12.69 16.13 1.00
CA ALA A 366 13.07 17.38 1.62
C ALA A 366 14.54 17.65 1.31
N THR A 367 14.81 18.77 0.65
CA THR A 367 16.18 19.27 0.55
C THR A 367 16.54 19.93 1.88
N ILE A 368 17.81 19.91 2.26
CA ILE A 368 18.30 20.69 3.41
C ILE A 368 17.95 22.18 3.27
N GLY A 369 17.86 22.70 2.04
CA GLY A 369 17.57 24.10 1.74
C GLY A 369 16.11 24.51 1.92
N ASP A 370 15.18 23.58 1.67
CA ASP A 370 13.73 23.82 1.78
C ASP A 370 13.18 23.39 3.15
N CYS A 371 14.04 22.79 3.98
CA CYS A 371 13.66 22.26 5.27
C CYS A 371 13.91 23.25 6.43
N ASP A 372 12.83 23.67 7.10
CA ASP A 372 12.84 24.65 8.19
C ASP A 372 13.64 24.25 9.43
N VAL A 373 14.02 22.97 9.58
CA VAL A 373 14.87 22.52 10.70
C VAL A 373 16.33 22.95 10.55
N PHE A 374 16.77 23.30 9.33
CA PHE A 374 18.12 23.80 9.08
C PHE A 374 18.13 25.33 9.03
N GLU A 375 19.05 25.92 9.79
CA GLU A 375 19.29 27.36 9.75
C GLU A 375 20.23 27.71 8.59
N ASN A 376 20.16 28.96 8.13
CA ASN A 376 21.18 29.53 7.24
C ASN A 376 22.58 29.39 7.84
N GLY A 377 23.47 28.79 7.06
CA GLY A 377 24.86 28.57 7.41
C GLY A 377 25.70 29.85 7.35
N PRO A 378 26.94 29.81 7.85
CA PRO A 378 27.74 31.02 8.08
C PRO A 378 28.30 31.68 6.81
N ASN A 379 28.32 31.01 5.66
CA ASN A 379 28.88 31.54 4.41
C ASN A 379 28.54 30.65 3.19
N ALA A 380 28.91 31.09 1.99
CA ALA A 380 28.65 30.38 0.73
C ALA A 380 29.29 28.98 0.58
N LEU A 381 30.22 28.57 1.45
CA LEU A 381 30.80 27.21 1.43
C LEU A 381 30.12 26.26 2.44
N TRP A 382 29.36 26.82 3.38
CA TRP A 382 28.67 26.13 4.46
C TRP A 382 27.31 26.78 4.57
N THR A 383 26.41 26.38 3.67
CA THR A 383 25.17 27.09 3.35
C THR A 383 24.08 26.83 4.37
N HIS A 384 24.12 25.69 5.07
CA HIS A 384 23.11 25.30 6.06
C HIS A 384 23.74 24.75 7.33
N VAL A 385 23.05 24.87 8.47
CA VAL A 385 23.53 24.44 9.77
C VAL A 385 22.40 23.92 10.65
N TYR A 386 22.66 22.80 11.33
CA TYR A 386 21.82 22.32 12.42
C TYR A 386 22.56 22.42 13.76
N THR A 387 21.87 22.87 14.80
CA THR A 387 22.44 22.99 16.15
C THR A 387 22.09 21.77 16.99
N LEU A 388 23.06 20.87 17.20
CA LEU A 388 22.88 19.64 17.99
C LEU A 388 22.64 19.94 19.48
N THR A 389 23.34 20.93 20.01
CA THR A 389 23.19 21.43 21.39
C THR A 389 23.85 22.79 21.55
N THR A 390 23.36 23.59 22.50
CA THR A 390 23.95 24.87 22.94
C THR A 390 24.64 24.72 24.29
N ALA A 391 25.60 25.59 24.61
CA ALA A 391 26.28 25.60 25.91
C ALA A 391 25.36 25.83 27.13
N SER A 392 24.10 26.23 26.91
CA SER A 392 23.11 26.43 27.97
C SER A 392 22.32 25.15 28.26
N ASP A 393 22.38 24.14 27.38
CA ASP A 393 21.61 22.92 27.52
C ASP A 393 22.26 22.00 28.57
N ASP A 394 21.43 21.26 29.32
CA ASP A 394 21.89 20.38 30.40
C ASP A 394 22.79 19.23 29.90
N ASN A 395 22.56 18.78 28.66
CA ASN A 395 23.33 17.70 28.02
C ASN A 395 24.50 18.22 27.15
N SER A 396 24.81 19.52 27.20
CA SER A 396 25.80 20.16 26.32
C SER A 396 27.23 19.60 26.45
N SER A 397 27.56 19.04 27.62
CA SER A 397 28.82 18.35 27.88
C SER A 397 28.82 16.87 27.46
N SER A 398 27.65 16.27 27.22
CA SER A 398 27.50 14.86 26.84
C SER A 398 27.95 14.58 25.40
N ALA A 399 28.02 13.30 25.03
CA ALA A 399 28.19 12.91 23.63
C ALA A 399 26.98 13.36 22.83
N GLN A 400 27.22 13.81 21.60
CA GLN A 400 26.19 14.31 20.68
C GLN A 400 26.29 13.53 19.37
N SER A 401 25.18 13.19 18.74
CA SER A 401 25.19 12.47 17.47
C SER A 401 24.15 13.00 16.50
N PHE A 402 24.44 12.86 15.20
CA PHE A 402 23.40 12.87 14.18
C PHE A 402 23.55 11.67 13.25
N THR A 403 22.44 11.26 12.68
CA THR A 403 22.33 10.33 11.55
C THR A 403 21.47 11.01 10.50
N ILE A 404 21.96 11.06 9.27
CA ILE A 404 21.18 11.52 8.11
C ILE A 404 21.19 10.41 7.07
N ASN A 405 20.03 10.05 6.53
CA ASN A 405 19.95 9.17 5.36
C ASN A 405 19.80 10.03 4.11
N VAL A 406 20.86 10.06 3.29
CA VAL A 406 20.93 10.90 2.10
C VAL A 406 20.38 10.10 0.93
N THR A 407 19.35 10.62 0.27
CA THR A 407 18.74 9.98 -0.89
C THR A 407 19.40 10.42 -2.20
N SER A 408 19.87 11.66 -2.26
CA SER A 408 20.56 12.22 -3.43
C SER A 408 21.53 13.34 -3.04
N LEU A 409 22.60 13.48 -3.83
CA LEU A 409 23.62 14.52 -3.68
C LEU A 409 23.68 15.44 -4.90
N PRO A 410 24.00 16.73 -4.72
CA PRO A 410 24.17 17.63 -5.85
C PRO A 410 25.36 17.25 -6.72
N VAL A 411 25.32 17.64 -7.99
CA VAL A 411 26.43 17.46 -8.95
C VAL A 411 27.72 18.05 -8.36
N GLY A 412 28.74 17.19 -8.17
CA GLY A 412 30.01 17.53 -7.52
C GLY A 412 30.11 17.15 -6.04
N GLY A 413 29.07 16.52 -5.49
CA GLY A 413 28.98 15.99 -4.13
C GLY A 413 28.79 17.08 -3.07
N ALA A 414 28.48 16.65 -1.85
CA ALA A 414 28.38 17.55 -0.70
C ALA A 414 29.18 17.04 0.50
N ASN A 415 29.45 17.94 1.43
CA ASN A 415 30.23 17.67 2.63
C ASN A 415 29.50 18.19 3.86
N TYR A 416 29.72 17.53 4.99
CA TYR A 416 29.39 18.05 6.31
C TYR A 416 30.66 18.37 7.12
N ARG A 417 30.54 19.21 8.15
CA ARG A 417 31.56 19.35 9.20
C ARG A 417 30.95 19.58 10.56
N ILE A 418 31.69 19.19 11.60
CA ILE A 418 31.34 19.51 12.98
C ILE A 418 31.98 20.84 13.38
N VAL A 419 31.18 21.76 13.93
CA VAL A 419 31.62 23.03 14.50
C VAL A 419 31.25 23.05 15.98
N LYS A 420 32.23 23.29 16.85
CA LYS A 420 32.01 23.23 18.30
C LYS A 420 32.84 24.23 19.08
N THR A 421 32.39 24.62 20.27
CA THR A 421 33.22 25.41 21.20
C THR A 421 34.16 24.51 21.99
N VAL A 422 35.37 25.00 22.26
CA VAL A 422 36.36 24.37 23.15
C VAL A 422 36.36 25.02 24.55
N ALA A 423 37.11 24.47 25.50
CA ALA A 423 37.06 24.85 26.92
C ALA A 423 37.30 26.34 27.22
N ASN A 424 38.00 27.06 26.33
CA ASN A 424 38.25 28.50 26.46
C ASN A 424 37.19 29.38 25.77
N GLY A 425 36.09 28.78 25.29
CA GLY A 425 35.01 29.45 24.58
C GLY A 425 35.26 29.70 23.08
N ASN A 426 36.44 29.37 22.55
CA ASN A 426 36.72 29.55 21.13
C ASN A 426 36.03 28.49 20.26
N TRP A 427 35.69 28.86 19.04
CA TRP A 427 35.19 27.93 18.03
C TRP A 427 36.31 27.06 17.44
N ASN A 428 36.00 25.78 17.25
CA ASN A 428 36.80 24.80 16.53
C ASN A 428 35.95 24.24 15.38
N ASN A 429 36.38 24.51 14.15
CA ASN A 429 35.75 23.98 12.95
C ASN A 429 36.52 22.73 12.53
N GLY A 430 35.83 21.59 12.52
CA GLY A 430 36.38 20.33 12.03
C GLY A 430 36.66 20.35 10.52
N PRO A 431 37.35 19.30 10.03
CA PRO A 431 37.55 19.11 8.59
C PRO A 431 36.20 18.89 7.88
N ALA A 432 36.16 19.19 6.58
CA ALA A 432 35.08 18.75 5.70
C ALA A 432 35.14 17.23 5.54
N ILE A 433 33.99 16.58 5.63
CA ILE A 433 33.82 15.14 5.45
C ILE A 433 32.76 14.97 4.36
N ALA A 434 33.07 14.22 3.32
CA ALA A 434 32.13 13.94 2.24
C ALA A 434 30.93 13.15 2.78
N LEU A 435 29.73 13.52 2.31
CA LEU A 435 28.54 12.70 2.44
C LEU A 435 28.56 11.65 1.34
N ASN A 436 28.03 10.46 1.64
CA ASN A 436 27.69 9.46 0.64
C ASN A 436 26.16 9.34 0.58
N GLU A 437 25.61 8.79 -0.48
CA GLU A 437 24.22 8.34 -0.48
C GLU A 437 24.04 7.20 0.56
N GLY A 438 22.83 7.11 1.11
CA GLY A 438 22.50 6.27 2.25
C GLY A 438 22.85 6.88 3.62
N ILE A 439 23.01 6.00 4.61
CA ILE A 439 23.15 6.41 6.02
C ILE A 439 24.52 7.01 6.31
N ASN A 440 24.52 8.25 6.81
CA ASN A 440 25.69 8.97 7.30
C ASN A 440 25.53 9.26 8.80
N THR A 441 26.34 8.59 9.64
CA THR A 441 26.30 8.77 11.10
C THR A 441 27.56 9.46 11.61
N LYS A 442 27.39 10.42 12.52
CA LYS A 442 28.50 11.03 13.26
C LYS A 442 28.22 11.20 14.74
N THR A 443 29.11 10.66 15.57
CA THR A 443 29.15 10.92 17.01
C THR A 443 30.31 11.84 17.40
N VAL A 444 30.00 12.86 18.19
CA VAL A 444 30.93 13.81 18.81
C VAL A 444 31.08 13.42 20.29
N PRO A 445 32.25 12.93 20.74
CA PRO A 445 32.45 12.48 22.11
C PRO A 445 32.20 13.57 23.15
N GLY A 446 31.68 13.19 24.32
CA GLY A 446 31.45 14.08 25.46
C GLY A 446 32.74 14.69 26.02
N VAL A 447 32.60 15.78 26.78
CA VAL A 447 33.68 16.55 27.42
C VAL A 447 33.27 16.98 28.84
N ALA A 448 34.21 17.53 29.61
CA ALA A 448 33.97 17.95 31.00
C ALA A 448 33.49 19.41 31.16
N PHE A 449 33.05 20.07 30.08
CA PHE A 449 32.61 21.47 30.10
C PHE A 449 31.44 21.68 29.13
N ASN A 450 30.55 22.61 29.44
CA ASN A 450 29.44 22.97 28.56
C ASN A 450 29.96 23.56 27.25
N ARG A 451 29.38 23.14 26.13
CA ARG A 451 29.79 23.58 24.80
C ARG A 451 28.61 23.59 23.84
N THR A 452 28.73 24.40 22.80
CA THR A 452 27.83 24.33 21.65
C THR A 452 28.41 23.37 20.62
N VAL A 453 27.57 22.53 20.01
CA VAL A 453 27.93 21.64 18.90
C VAL A 453 26.94 21.85 17.75
N LYS A 454 27.46 22.03 16.55
CA LYS A 454 26.69 22.21 15.31
C LYS A 454 27.22 21.28 14.22
N VAL A 455 26.36 20.86 13.32
CA VAL A 455 26.73 20.27 12.03
C VAL A 455 26.43 21.29 10.94
N GLN A 456 27.40 21.54 10.06
CA GLN A 456 27.25 22.43 8.91
C GLN A 456 27.32 21.61 7.63
N PHE A 457 26.48 21.94 6.67
CA PHE A 457 26.39 21.31 5.36
C PHE A 457 26.86 22.28 4.27
N SER A 458 27.50 21.74 3.23
CA SER A 458 28.06 22.56 2.15
C SER A 458 27.07 22.92 1.05
N SER A 459 25.90 22.26 0.97
CA SER A 459 24.83 22.55 0.02
C SER A 459 23.46 22.51 0.70
N GLY A 460 22.48 23.23 0.14
CA GLY A 460 21.06 23.09 0.46
C GLY A 460 20.40 21.97 -0.36
N ASP A 461 20.95 21.69 -1.54
CA ASP A 461 20.43 20.71 -2.51
C ASP A 461 20.75 19.25 -2.10
N ILE A 462 21.01 18.98 -0.81
CA ILE A 462 21.16 17.62 -0.30
C ILE A 462 19.76 17.11 0.00
N GLU A 463 19.36 16.03 -0.64
CA GLU A 463 18.08 15.37 -0.39
C GLU A 463 18.25 14.30 0.69
N PHE A 464 17.27 14.22 1.59
CA PHE A 464 17.28 13.26 2.70
C PHE A 464 15.85 12.87 3.10
N ASP A 465 15.67 11.64 3.55
CA ASP A 465 14.38 11.15 4.08
C ASP A 465 14.36 11.06 5.61
N THR A 466 15.52 10.98 6.26
CA THR A 466 15.65 10.73 7.70
C THR A 466 16.72 11.64 8.30
N PHE A 467 16.41 12.31 9.42
CA PHE A 467 17.39 13.10 10.15
C PHE A 467 17.25 12.96 11.67
N ILE A 468 18.03 12.03 12.24
CA ILE A 468 18.00 11.70 13.66
C ILE A 468 19.10 12.46 14.40
N VAL A 469 18.74 13.17 15.47
CA VAL A 469 19.66 13.87 16.37
C VAL A 469 19.52 13.32 17.77
N ASN A 470 20.65 12.85 18.33
CA ASN A 470 20.72 12.27 19.68
C ASN A 470 19.69 11.15 19.95
N GLY A 471 19.27 10.43 18.91
CA GLY A 471 18.31 9.33 18.99
C GLY A 471 16.84 9.72 18.79
N ALA A 472 16.54 11.01 18.58
CA ALA A 472 15.22 11.48 18.18
C ALA A 472 15.23 11.87 16.71
N ASP A 473 14.24 11.43 15.93
CA ASP A 473 14.03 11.97 14.60
C ASP A 473 13.57 13.43 14.72
N VAL A 474 14.28 14.32 14.04
CA VAL A 474 14.01 15.76 14.01
C VAL A 474 13.69 16.21 12.60
N ASN A 475 13.53 15.30 11.64
CA ASN A 475 13.04 15.61 10.32
C ASN A 475 11.55 15.99 10.40
N THR A 476 11.23 17.26 10.18
CA THR A 476 9.84 17.74 10.06
C THR A 476 9.50 18.17 8.64
N CYS A 477 10.38 17.88 7.68
CA CYS A 477 10.36 18.45 6.34
C CYS A 477 10.14 17.40 5.27
N ALA A 478 10.62 16.17 5.49
CA ALA A 478 9.96 15.05 4.86
C ALA A 478 8.54 15.04 5.41
N VAL A 479 7.55 14.89 4.51
CA VAL A 479 6.25 14.37 4.91
C VAL A 479 6.58 13.19 5.83
N ALA A 480 6.13 13.25 7.09
CA ALA A 480 6.44 12.19 8.03
C ALA A 480 6.15 10.86 7.33
N PRO A 481 6.96 9.80 7.52
CA PRO A 481 6.40 8.47 7.34
C PRO A 481 5.12 8.50 8.16
N VAL A 482 3.98 8.37 7.47
CA VAL A 482 2.64 8.39 8.07
C VAL A 482 2.76 7.55 9.33
N THR A 483 2.66 8.20 10.49
CA THR A 483 2.58 7.45 11.73
C THR A 483 1.32 6.65 11.60
N GLU A 484 1.46 5.33 11.51
CA GLU A 484 0.36 4.35 11.48
C GLU A 484 -0.72 4.81 12.47
N ALA A 485 -1.83 5.28 11.92
CA ALA A 485 -2.99 5.70 12.68
C ALA A 485 -4.10 4.72 12.32
N TYR A 486 -4.55 3.94 13.30
CA TYR A 486 -5.70 3.08 13.15
C TYR A 486 -6.93 3.97 12.93
N VAL A 487 -7.49 3.95 11.72
CA VAL A 487 -8.66 4.79 11.37
C VAL A 487 -9.98 4.04 11.59
N TYR A 488 -9.93 2.71 11.55
CA TYR A 488 -11.04 1.82 11.89
C TYR A 488 -10.78 1.13 13.23
N ASP A 489 -11.84 0.85 13.98
CA ASP A 489 -11.78 0.02 15.19
C ASP A 489 -11.75 -1.48 14.84
N CYS A 490 -11.68 -2.35 15.85
CA CYS A 490 -11.62 -3.80 15.67
C CYS A 490 -12.90 -4.43 15.08
N ASP A 491 -14.00 -3.69 15.03
CA ASP A 491 -15.24 -4.11 14.36
C ASP A 491 -15.30 -3.61 12.90
N GLY A 492 -14.25 -2.92 12.44
CA GLY A 492 -14.19 -2.30 11.13
C GLY A 492 -15.05 -1.03 11.03
N GLU A 493 -15.49 -0.47 12.16
CA GLU A 493 -16.21 0.80 12.19
C GLU A 493 -15.22 1.96 12.21
N CYS A 494 -15.58 3.03 11.50
CA CYS A 494 -14.76 4.21 11.48
C CYS A 494 -14.72 4.90 12.85
N ILE A 495 -13.52 5.26 13.33
CA ILE A 495 -13.33 5.92 14.63
C ILE A 495 -13.77 7.39 14.59
N ASN A 496 -13.51 8.09 13.48
CA ASN A 496 -13.91 9.48 13.24
C ASN A 496 -14.64 9.58 11.89
N ASP A 497 -15.97 9.60 11.94
CA ASP A 497 -16.85 9.79 10.78
C ASP A 497 -17.82 10.94 11.12
N ALA A 498 -17.51 12.14 10.66
CA ALA A 498 -18.23 13.36 10.99
C ALA A 498 -19.56 13.48 10.25
N ASP A 499 -19.67 12.91 9.05
CA ASP A 499 -20.84 13.06 8.19
C ASP A 499 -21.75 11.80 8.14
N GLY A 500 -21.24 10.67 8.62
CA GLY A 500 -21.94 9.40 8.82
C GLY A 500 -22.05 8.55 7.56
N ASP A 501 -21.21 8.77 6.55
CA ASP A 501 -21.29 8.08 5.26
C ASP A 501 -20.53 6.72 5.25
N GLY A 502 -19.78 6.43 6.31
CA GLY A 502 -18.99 5.21 6.49
C GLY A 502 -17.56 5.29 5.99
N VAL A 503 -17.12 6.46 5.51
CA VAL A 503 -15.72 6.81 5.25
C VAL A 503 -15.21 7.63 6.44
N CYS A 504 -13.98 7.38 6.87
CA CYS A 504 -13.40 8.17 7.95
C CYS A 504 -12.96 9.56 7.51
N ASP A 505 -13.09 10.55 8.39
CA ASP A 505 -12.62 11.92 8.21
C ASP A 505 -11.16 11.96 7.70
N GLU A 506 -10.29 11.08 8.21
CA GLU A 506 -8.89 10.99 7.79
C GLU A 506 -8.69 10.34 6.40
N LEU A 507 -9.72 9.65 5.89
CA LEU A 507 -9.80 8.99 4.59
C LEU A 507 -10.66 9.77 3.58
N GLU A 508 -11.20 10.93 3.98
CA GLU A 508 -12.02 11.77 3.11
C GLU A 508 -11.16 12.42 2.01
N ILE A 509 -11.45 12.09 0.75
CA ILE A 509 -10.92 12.77 -0.42
C ILE A 509 -11.96 13.81 -0.84
N SER A 510 -11.60 15.07 -0.62
CA SER A 510 -12.45 16.22 -0.93
C SER A 510 -12.42 16.53 -2.43
N GLY A 511 -13.55 16.38 -3.12
CA GLY A 511 -13.67 16.63 -4.56
C GLY A 511 -15.11 16.59 -5.05
N CYS A 512 -15.33 16.26 -6.32
CA CYS A 512 -16.69 16.17 -6.86
C CYS A 512 -17.15 14.71 -6.90
N THR A 513 -18.20 14.39 -6.13
CA THR A 513 -18.76 13.04 -6.03
C THR A 513 -19.97 12.81 -6.96
N ASP A 514 -20.44 13.84 -7.67
CA ASP A 514 -21.56 13.74 -8.60
C ASP A 514 -21.09 13.18 -9.96
N TYR A 515 -21.47 11.94 -10.25
CA TYR A 515 -21.15 11.24 -11.50
C TYR A 515 -21.62 11.96 -12.79
N ALA A 516 -22.53 12.93 -12.66
CA ALA A 516 -23.01 13.74 -13.78
C ALA A 516 -22.18 15.01 -14.02
N ALA A 517 -21.18 15.31 -13.17
CA ALA A 517 -20.30 16.46 -13.33
C ALA A 517 -19.12 16.16 -14.27
N CYS A 518 -18.65 17.19 -14.96
CA CYS A 518 -17.50 17.13 -15.86
C CYS A 518 -16.16 16.93 -15.14
N ASN A 519 -16.06 17.39 -13.89
CA ASN A 519 -14.91 17.16 -13.02
C ASN A 519 -15.19 16.09 -11.96
N TYR A 520 -16.14 15.18 -12.23
CA TYR A 520 -16.37 14.01 -11.37
C TYR A 520 -15.06 13.25 -11.15
N ASP A 521 -14.78 12.94 -9.89
CA ASP A 521 -13.62 12.18 -9.49
C ASP A 521 -14.09 11.01 -8.64
N ALA A 522 -13.93 9.79 -9.18
CA ALA A 522 -14.34 8.56 -8.52
C ALA A 522 -13.55 8.25 -7.24
N SER A 523 -12.43 8.94 -7.00
CA SER A 523 -11.69 8.85 -5.76
C SER A 523 -12.22 9.78 -4.68
N SER A 524 -13.02 10.79 -5.02
CA SER A 524 -13.61 11.70 -4.04
C SER A 524 -14.66 10.99 -3.19
N THR A 525 -14.51 11.08 -1.87
CA THR A 525 -15.46 10.56 -0.90
C THR A 525 -16.26 11.67 -0.22
N ASP A 526 -15.79 12.92 -0.24
CA ASP A 526 -16.52 14.10 0.27
C ASP A 526 -16.75 15.15 -0.83
N ASP A 527 -18.00 15.63 -0.96
CA ASP A 527 -18.36 16.67 -1.94
C ASP A 527 -18.00 18.06 -1.41
N ASN A 528 -16.98 18.65 -2.01
CA ASN A 528 -16.53 20.00 -1.67
C ASN A 528 -17.32 21.11 -2.36
N GLY A 529 -18.37 20.77 -3.11
CA GLY A 529 -19.22 21.69 -3.86
C GLY A 529 -18.55 22.28 -5.09
N THR A 530 -17.45 21.68 -5.57
CA THR A 530 -16.75 22.12 -6.79
C THR A 530 -17.23 21.42 -8.07
N CYS A 531 -18.25 20.56 -7.99
CA CYS A 531 -18.86 19.92 -9.16
C CYS A 531 -19.24 20.94 -10.24
N GLU A 532 -18.74 20.71 -11.45
CA GLU A 532 -18.82 21.57 -12.62
C GLU A 532 -19.52 20.80 -13.75
N PHE A 533 -20.47 21.44 -14.43
CA PHE A 533 -21.38 20.75 -15.37
C PHE A 533 -21.41 21.39 -16.76
N VAL A 534 -20.48 22.28 -17.07
CA VAL A 534 -20.52 23.12 -18.28
C VAL A 534 -19.35 22.82 -19.21
N SER A 535 -18.18 22.43 -18.69
CA SER A 535 -16.97 22.23 -19.50
C SER A 535 -17.06 21.08 -20.50
N CYS A 536 -17.90 20.10 -20.20
CA CYS A 536 -18.20 18.93 -21.02
C CYS A 536 -19.65 18.94 -21.54
N ALA A 537 -20.30 20.10 -21.51
CA ALA A 537 -21.66 20.29 -21.99
C ALA A 537 -21.66 20.80 -23.43
N GLY A 538 -22.44 20.14 -24.29
CA GLY A 538 -22.51 20.42 -25.72
C GLY A 538 -23.59 19.59 -26.39
N CYS A 539 -23.54 19.49 -27.71
CA CYS A 539 -24.49 18.67 -28.46
C CYS A 539 -23.98 17.24 -28.61
N ILE A 540 -24.69 16.27 -28.03
CA ILE A 540 -24.30 14.84 -28.05
C ILE A 540 -24.96 14.05 -29.19
N ASP A 541 -25.82 14.68 -29.98
CA ASP A 541 -26.52 14.04 -31.09
C ASP A 541 -25.63 14.00 -32.34
N GLU A 542 -25.11 12.83 -32.71
CA GLU A 542 -24.30 12.61 -33.93
C GLU A 542 -24.99 13.08 -35.23
N GLY A 543 -26.32 13.25 -35.22
CA GLY A 543 -27.09 13.77 -36.35
C GLY A 543 -27.16 15.30 -36.43
N ALA A 544 -26.63 16.02 -35.45
CA ALA A 544 -26.62 17.48 -35.40
C ALA A 544 -25.38 18.09 -36.09
N CYS A 545 -25.53 19.31 -36.60
CA CYS A 545 -24.50 20.05 -37.30
C CYS A 545 -23.39 20.61 -36.39
N ASN A 546 -23.66 20.74 -35.10
CA ASN A 546 -22.71 21.13 -34.08
C ASN A 546 -22.47 20.02 -33.05
N TYR A 547 -22.60 18.75 -33.49
CA TYR A 547 -22.19 17.61 -32.68
C TYR A 547 -20.78 17.82 -32.14
N ASP A 548 -20.62 17.61 -30.84
CA ASP A 548 -19.37 17.74 -30.11
C ASP A 548 -19.02 16.37 -29.53
N GLU A 549 -17.92 15.79 -30.01
CA GLU A 549 -17.49 14.45 -29.60
C GLU A 549 -16.96 14.40 -28.16
N ASP A 550 -16.56 15.56 -27.61
CA ASP A 550 -16.07 15.69 -26.24
C ASP A 550 -17.22 15.98 -25.25
N ALA A 551 -18.43 16.26 -25.74
CA ALA A 551 -19.60 16.54 -24.92
C ALA A 551 -20.21 15.23 -24.36
N ILE A 552 -20.38 15.18 -23.05
CA ILE A 552 -21.08 14.08 -22.35
C ILE A 552 -22.39 14.54 -21.72
N ILE A 553 -22.61 15.86 -21.63
CA ILE A 553 -23.84 16.47 -21.13
C ILE A 553 -24.54 17.22 -22.26
N GLU A 554 -25.78 16.85 -22.56
CA GLU A 554 -26.61 17.57 -23.54
C GLU A 554 -27.06 18.93 -22.98
N ASP A 555 -26.60 20.02 -23.58
CA ASP A 555 -26.94 21.39 -23.15
C ASP A 555 -28.11 22.01 -23.95
N GLY A 556 -28.64 21.29 -24.93
CA GLY A 556 -29.69 21.77 -25.83
C GLY A 556 -29.19 22.70 -26.92
N SER A 557 -27.87 22.76 -27.17
CA SER A 557 -27.27 23.53 -28.25
C SER A 557 -27.39 22.86 -29.62
N CYS A 558 -27.87 21.62 -29.72
CA CYS A 558 -27.97 20.91 -30.99
C CYS A 558 -28.74 21.70 -32.06
N THR A 559 -28.11 21.86 -33.21
CA THR A 559 -28.62 22.49 -34.42
C THR A 559 -28.64 21.45 -35.52
N TYR A 560 -29.71 21.43 -36.32
CA TYR A 560 -29.89 20.44 -37.39
C TYR A 560 -30.02 21.16 -38.73
N ALA A 561 -29.61 20.47 -39.79
CA ALA A 561 -29.83 20.96 -41.14
C ALA A 561 -31.33 21.10 -41.41
N GLU A 562 -31.70 22.15 -42.14
CA GLU A 562 -33.06 22.30 -42.66
C GLU A 562 -33.38 21.15 -43.64
N ALA A 563 -34.66 20.87 -43.84
CA ALA A 563 -35.07 19.81 -44.75
C ALA A 563 -34.44 20.00 -46.14
N ASN A 564 -33.93 18.89 -46.71
CA ASN A 564 -33.27 18.84 -48.02
C ASN A 564 -31.91 19.56 -48.12
N GLN A 565 -31.35 20.05 -47.00
CA GLN A 565 -30.04 20.70 -46.95
C GLN A 565 -29.04 19.90 -46.11
N ASP A 566 -27.75 20.18 -46.30
CA ASP A 566 -26.67 19.78 -45.40
C ASP A 566 -26.42 20.84 -44.31
N CYS A 567 -25.46 20.57 -43.42
CA CYS A 567 -25.13 21.44 -42.29
C CYS A 567 -24.48 22.78 -42.66
N ASP A 568 -23.99 22.91 -43.89
CA ASP A 568 -23.48 24.18 -44.42
C ASP A 568 -24.59 24.98 -45.14
N GLY A 569 -25.82 24.45 -45.17
CA GLY A 569 -26.97 25.04 -45.86
C GLY A 569 -26.97 24.79 -47.37
N ASN A 570 -26.18 23.84 -47.87
CA ASN A 570 -26.21 23.47 -49.28
C ASN A 570 -27.30 22.43 -49.53
N CYS A 571 -27.95 22.50 -50.68
CA CYS A 571 -28.92 21.49 -51.07
C CYS A 571 -28.26 20.11 -51.27
N LEU A 572 -28.88 19.08 -50.68
CA LEU A 572 -28.50 17.69 -50.92
C LEU A 572 -28.74 17.29 -52.38
N ASN A 573 -29.69 17.95 -53.04
CA ASN A 573 -29.99 17.80 -54.44
C ASN A 573 -30.41 19.15 -55.05
N ASP A 574 -29.62 19.66 -56.00
CA ASP A 574 -29.87 20.88 -56.78
C ASP A 574 -29.30 20.65 -58.20
N GLU A 575 -30.07 19.97 -59.03
CA GLU A 575 -29.63 19.51 -60.36
C GLU A 575 -29.28 20.69 -61.28
N ASN A 576 -29.91 21.85 -61.06
CA ASN A 576 -29.79 23.01 -61.93
C ASN A 576 -28.95 24.15 -61.33
N SER A 577 -28.44 23.97 -60.11
CA SER A 577 -27.53 24.87 -59.38
C SER A 577 -28.09 26.28 -59.18
N ASN A 578 -29.40 26.41 -58.94
CA ASN A 578 -30.05 27.71 -58.73
C ASN A 578 -30.09 28.13 -57.25
N GLY A 579 -29.70 27.25 -56.32
CA GLY A 579 -29.70 27.50 -54.87
C GLY A 579 -31.04 27.22 -54.16
N ILE A 580 -31.98 26.56 -54.84
CA ILE A 580 -33.23 26.00 -54.30
C ILE A 580 -33.11 24.48 -54.45
N CYS A 581 -33.43 23.73 -53.41
CA CYS A 581 -33.30 22.28 -53.45
C CYS A 581 -34.43 21.71 -54.33
N ASP A 582 -34.12 20.73 -55.18
CA ASP A 582 -35.06 20.19 -56.18
C ASP A 582 -36.40 19.75 -55.53
N GLU A 583 -36.36 19.23 -54.31
CA GLU A 583 -37.53 18.81 -53.55
C GLU A 583 -38.41 19.97 -53.06
N ASP A 584 -37.85 21.18 -52.96
CA ASP A 584 -38.53 22.42 -52.59
C ASP A 584 -38.92 23.26 -53.81
N GLU A 585 -38.68 22.76 -55.02
CA GLU A 585 -39.06 23.41 -56.27
C GLU A 585 -40.57 23.26 -56.52
N VAL A 586 -41.25 24.39 -56.49
CA VAL A 586 -42.64 24.54 -56.91
C VAL A 586 -42.65 24.97 -58.37
N LEU A 587 -42.89 23.99 -59.24
CA LEU A 587 -43.08 24.17 -60.67
C LEU A 587 -44.38 24.95 -60.95
N GLY A 588 -44.29 25.96 -61.82
CA GLY A 588 -45.46 26.64 -62.36
C GLY A 588 -45.14 27.92 -63.10
N CYS A 589 -46.18 28.65 -63.51
CA CYS A 589 -45.95 29.92 -64.16
C CYS A 589 -45.67 31.03 -63.15
N MET A 590 -44.51 31.68 -63.24
CA MET A 590 -44.09 32.78 -62.35
C MET A 590 -44.50 34.17 -62.85
N TYR A 591 -45.08 34.29 -64.05
CA TYR A 591 -45.52 35.57 -64.61
C TYR A 591 -46.90 35.94 -64.07
N GLU A 592 -47.02 37.04 -63.32
CA GLU A 592 -48.29 37.51 -62.74
C GLU A 592 -49.40 37.72 -63.79
N ASP A 593 -49.02 38.03 -65.03
CA ASP A 593 -49.94 38.22 -66.15
C ASP A 593 -50.44 36.89 -66.76
N ALA A 594 -49.87 35.74 -66.38
CA ALA A 594 -50.33 34.45 -66.84
C ALA A 594 -51.61 34.00 -66.13
N CYS A 595 -52.44 33.30 -66.86
CA CYS A 595 -53.74 32.78 -66.45
C CYS A 595 -53.64 31.65 -65.44
N ASN A 596 -52.56 30.88 -65.55
CA ASN A 596 -52.17 29.89 -64.58
C ASN A 596 -50.95 30.36 -63.76
N TYR A 597 -50.82 31.68 -63.55
CA TYR A 597 -49.86 32.22 -62.59
C TYR A 597 -50.01 31.51 -61.25
N ASN A 598 -48.90 30.96 -60.75
CA ASN A 598 -48.82 30.34 -59.44
C ASN A 598 -47.95 31.23 -58.55
N PRO A 599 -48.52 31.94 -57.56
CA PRO A 599 -47.75 32.79 -56.66
C PRO A 599 -46.76 32.01 -55.78
N ASP A 600 -46.94 30.70 -55.65
CA ASP A 600 -46.05 29.83 -54.89
C ASP A 600 -44.96 29.22 -55.79
N ALA A 601 -45.00 29.41 -57.12
CA ALA A 601 -43.99 28.86 -58.02
C ALA A 601 -42.66 29.59 -57.88
N ASN A 602 -41.61 28.81 -57.61
CA ASN A 602 -40.21 29.27 -57.55
C ASN A 602 -39.38 28.77 -58.74
N MET A 603 -39.95 27.91 -59.59
CA MET A 603 -39.35 27.46 -60.84
C MET A 603 -40.37 27.48 -62.00
N ILE A 604 -39.95 28.02 -63.16
CA ILE A 604 -40.77 28.06 -64.36
C ILE A 604 -40.78 26.71 -65.10
N ASP A 605 -41.94 26.09 -65.22
CA ASP A 605 -42.14 24.79 -65.86
C ASP A 605 -42.60 24.88 -67.33
N MET A 606 -42.48 26.08 -67.91
CA MET A 606 -42.98 26.43 -69.25
C MET A 606 -44.49 26.19 -69.45
N SER A 607 -45.27 26.01 -68.39
CA SER A 607 -46.71 25.81 -68.48
C SER A 607 -47.51 27.11 -68.64
N CYS A 608 -46.87 28.27 -68.62
CA CYS A 608 -47.51 29.59 -68.67
C CYS A 608 -48.54 29.71 -69.80
N ASP A 609 -49.80 29.86 -69.40
CA ASP A 609 -50.95 30.09 -70.25
C ASP A 609 -51.29 31.58 -70.19
N PHE A 610 -51.28 32.27 -71.32
CA PHE A 610 -51.65 33.68 -71.42
C PHE A 610 -53.02 33.88 -72.10
N SER A 611 -53.78 32.80 -72.33
CA SER A 611 -55.03 32.81 -73.11
C SER A 611 -56.17 33.65 -72.53
N CYS A 612 -56.15 33.90 -71.22
CA CYS A 612 -57.12 34.71 -70.47
C CYS A 612 -56.86 36.22 -70.51
N LEU A 613 -55.71 36.70 -71.01
CA LEU A 613 -55.42 38.13 -71.10
C LEU A 613 -56.28 38.86 -72.12
N GLY A 614 -57.12 38.16 -72.90
CA GLY A 614 -58.34 38.74 -73.46
C GLY A 614 -58.16 40.03 -74.26
N VAL A 615 -57.14 40.09 -75.11
CA VAL A 615 -56.93 41.09 -76.18
C VAL A 615 -55.85 40.52 -77.10
N ILE A 616 -55.94 40.40 -78.42
CA ILE A 616 -56.96 40.52 -79.48
C ILE A 616 -56.53 39.43 -80.49
N GLU A 617 -57.39 38.96 -81.38
CA GLU A 617 -56.91 38.37 -82.64
C GLU A 617 -55.88 39.32 -83.27
N ASP A 618 -54.61 38.94 -83.22
CA ASP A 618 -53.69 39.26 -84.28
C ASP A 618 -52.83 38.03 -84.50
N ASP A 619 -53.10 37.35 -85.61
CA ASP A 619 -52.60 36.00 -85.91
C ASP A 619 -51.09 36.00 -86.23
N CYS A 620 -50.36 37.11 -86.06
CA CYS A 620 -48.91 37.15 -86.19
C CYS A 620 -48.24 38.40 -85.57
N PRO A 621 -47.58 38.31 -84.40
CA PRO A 621 -46.83 39.43 -83.80
C PRO A 621 -45.68 40.01 -84.65
N GLY A 622 -45.32 39.34 -85.74
CA GLY A 622 -44.29 39.76 -86.68
C GLY A 622 -44.83 40.45 -87.93
N ASP A 623 -46.16 40.56 -88.08
CA ASP A 623 -46.80 41.29 -89.16
C ASP A 623 -46.87 42.75 -88.74
N LEU A 624 -45.94 43.56 -89.26
CA LEU A 624 -45.81 44.96 -88.88
C LEU A 624 -46.64 45.89 -89.77
N ASN A 625 -47.27 45.34 -90.80
CA ASN A 625 -48.06 46.10 -91.76
C ASN A 625 -49.53 45.66 -91.86
N ASP A 626 -49.96 44.76 -90.98
CA ASP A 626 -51.31 44.20 -90.83
C ASP A 626 -51.84 43.54 -92.13
N ASP A 627 -50.98 42.89 -92.92
CA ASP A 627 -51.38 42.22 -94.17
C ASP A 627 -51.78 40.73 -94.02
N GLY A 628 -51.61 40.19 -92.82
CA GLY A 628 -51.97 38.84 -92.41
C GLY A 628 -50.89 37.78 -92.67
N GLU A 629 -49.68 38.15 -93.11
CA GLU A 629 -48.53 37.27 -93.31
C GLU A 629 -47.28 37.83 -92.59
N VAL A 630 -46.29 37.00 -92.27
CA VAL A 630 -44.98 37.46 -91.75
C VAL A 630 -43.91 37.19 -92.78
N ASP A 631 -43.52 38.21 -93.53
CA ASP A 631 -42.57 38.08 -94.62
C ASP A 631 -41.48 39.17 -94.63
N VAL A 632 -40.73 39.25 -95.74
CA VAL A 632 -39.61 40.18 -95.89
C VAL A 632 -40.08 41.63 -95.81
N SER A 633 -41.34 41.91 -96.11
CA SER A 633 -41.97 43.23 -96.05
C SER A 633 -42.03 43.73 -94.60
N ASP A 634 -42.43 42.88 -93.66
CA ASP A 634 -42.46 43.21 -92.24
C ASP A 634 -41.05 43.43 -91.68
N LEU A 635 -40.09 42.60 -92.09
CA LEU A 635 -38.70 42.77 -91.68
C LEU A 635 -38.12 44.12 -92.15
N LEU A 636 -38.56 44.60 -93.32
CA LEU A 636 -38.16 45.92 -93.84
C LEU A 636 -38.85 47.07 -93.10
N ASP A 637 -40.09 46.90 -92.67
CA ASP A 637 -40.80 47.88 -91.85
C ASP A 637 -40.21 47.96 -90.43
N PHE A 638 -39.79 46.82 -89.87
CA PHE A 638 -39.02 46.78 -88.63
C PHE A 638 -37.72 47.58 -88.73
N PHE A 639 -36.93 47.38 -89.79
CA PHE A 639 -35.66 48.09 -89.98
C PHE A 639 -35.83 49.60 -90.21
N GLN A 640 -37.01 50.08 -90.62
CA GLN A 640 -37.30 51.51 -90.68
C GLN A 640 -37.52 52.12 -89.30
N LEU A 641 -38.06 51.34 -88.36
CA LEU A 641 -38.32 51.77 -86.99
C LEU A 641 -37.14 51.51 -86.05
N TRP A 642 -36.28 50.54 -86.38
CA TRP A 642 -35.13 50.13 -85.59
C TRP A 642 -34.16 51.32 -85.41
N GLY A 643 -34.00 51.75 -84.15
CA GLY A 643 -33.04 52.78 -83.76
C GLY A 643 -33.65 54.17 -83.57
N ASN A 644 -34.97 54.32 -83.75
CA ASN A 644 -35.67 55.50 -83.25
C ASN A 644 -35.72 55.47 -81.72
N ILE A 645 -35.38 56.60 -81.09
CA ILE A 645 -35.54 56.80 -79.65
C ILE A 645 -36.92 57.41 -79.45
N CYS A 646 -37.83 56.65 -78.86
CA CYS A 646 -39.14 57.15 -78.43
C CYS A 646 -38.98 57.94 -77.12
N GLU A 647 -39.58 59.13 -77.01
CA GLU A 647 -39.66 59.88 -75.74
C GLU A 647 -40.73 59.31 -74.81
#